data_AF-A0A6A4WBG1-F1
#
_entry.id   AF-A0A6A4WBG1-F1
#
_cell.length_a   1.000
_cell.length_b   1.000
_cell.length_c   1.000
_cell.angle_alpha   90.00
_cell.angle_beta   90.00
_cell.angle_gamma   90.00
#
_symmetry.space_group_name_H-M   'P 1'
#
loop_
_entity.id
_entity.type
_entity.pdbx_description
1 polymer ?
#
loop_
_entity_poly.entity_id
_entity_poly.type
_entity_poly.pdbx_seq_one_letter_code
_entity_poly.pdbx_strand_id
1 'polypeptide(L)'
;MLARRRQRQNMPSRAAKSEVVKNVGQGIAVTAQERVSANNLRSVVVRLDKTRRSIEIRTMKGSLLRSVELRHMAELDVILPTDGSTVIIKVPREYDLVLELGGHFLRDQFMGSLNGFLAECGIQKNEVTAKLKPALEQVVTQEHRQRNLERFFRVVFAQAFNIKLSKEEVLNVSSESAREVVHMELTLAEFADALSMSSTSSFVTKMFAVVDMDKNGYISFREFLNMMVVFAKGTAEDKVKLMFDMYDIDQVGKLSRKDFSDMIRSLLELSSASLDSTNLDEVVNTMFSSGGLSDKDEITADEFLRLFAQHQEALGYAQLQVAGASMPLPSKDKRKSGFARTRDTVLSIYSDLDSGEGAAPTSPDEPEAEIAVIENQGEPSRQQASGAGRLARWMEIHRLTVFWSTLYTLVLLGIFAERAYYYSVEREHAGLRRIAGYGVTVTRGAASAMMFTYSTLLVTMCRNTITFCRETFLHRFIPFDSAIFLHKYIAAWALFFSLVHTVGHGINFYHISTQAPGDLTCLFRDYFRSTDVLPKFHYWCWETITGFTGVLLLLNMAAIYVFAVQYARRNVYKGFWATHNTYPFFYILTVLHGSGRLVQEPFFYYFFLGPCVLFALDRLVTASRKKVEIAVINAELLPSDVTAIHIKRPSNFEYKSGQWVRIACPVLSSSEFHPFTLSSAPHEKNLSLHIRAVGPWTRNLRRVYDPTVIRDHALPKIYLDGPYGEGHQDWYRFEVSVLVGGGIGITPFASILKDIVRRASAPAGIACKKVYFLWVTRTQKHFEWMVDIIRDVESSDSNHLMSTHIFITQFYSKFDLRTIMLYICERHFQKISRRSLFTGLRSITHFGRPNLPSIFRSLQRAHPQVGKFGVFSCGPAPMTRSVEEAAQAMNRGSGATFEHHFENF
;
A
#
# COMPACT_ATOMS: atom_id res chain seq x y z
N MET A 1 -22.85 -23.20 38.06
CA MET A 1 -21.58 -22.81 37.40
C MET A 1 -21.65 -21.54 36.54
N LEU A 2 -22.82 -20.92 36.28
CA LEU A 2 -22.92 -19.68 35.51
C LEU A 2 -22.94 -18.37 36.36
N ALA A 3 -23.14 -18.47 37.68
CA ALA A 3 -23.12 -17.29 38.57
C ALA A 3 -21.70 -16.86 39.03
N ARG A 4 -20.72 -17.78 39.06
CA ARG A 4 -19.33 -17.47 39.45
C ARG A 4 -18.49 -16.79 38.35
N ARG A 5 -19.00 -16.69 37.12
CA ARG A 5 -18.30 -16.03 36.00
C ARG A 5 -18.55 -14.53 35.91
N ARG A 6 -19.66 -14.02 36.49
CA ARG A 6 -19.95 -12.58 36.57
C ARG A 6 -19.16 -11.85 37.67
N GLN A 7 -18.71 -12.55 38.71
CA GLN A 7 -17.93 -11.95 39.80
C GLN A 7 -16.41 -11.85 39.53
N ARG A 8 -15.89 -12.43 38.44
CA ARG A 8 -14.47 -12.32 38.04
C ARG A 8 -14.19 -11.26 36.97
N GLN A 9 -15.21 -10.55 36.47
CA GLN A 9 -15.04 -9.40 35.56
C GLN A 9 -14.99 -8.04 36.27
N ASN A 10 -15.20 -7.99 37.58
CA ASN A 10 -15.11 -6.77 38.41
C ASN A 10 -13.94 -6.80 39.42
N MET A 11 -12.83 -7.46 39.10
CA MET A 11 -11.58 -7.18 39.81
C MET A 11 -10.84 -6.06 39.08
N PRO A 12 -10.56 -4.91 39.72
CA PRO A 12 -9.68 -3.91 39.15
C PRO A 12 -8.33 -4.60 38.89
N SER A 13 -7.82 -4.44 37.67
CA SER A 13 -6.50 -4.96 37.31
C SER A 13 -5.50 -4.47 38.35
N ARG A 14 -4.64 -5.37 38.81
CA ARG A 14 -3.56 -5.10 39.76
C ARG A 14 -2.44 -4.22 39.17
N ALA A 15 -2.74 -3.48 38.09
CA ALA A 15 -1.90 -2.50 37.40
C ALA A 15 -2.27 -1.04 37.75
N ALA A 16 -3.29 -0.80 38.58
CA ALA A 16 -3.68 0.54 39.06
C ALA A 16 -2.81 1.04 40.24
N LYS A 17 -1.48 0.90 40.15
CA LYS A 17 -0.53 1.49 41.11
C LYS A 17 0.67 2.06 40.36
N SER A 18 0.47 3.20 39.69
CA SER A 18 1.48 4.19 39.33
C SER A 18 0.86 5.29 38.44
N GLU A 19 -0.29 5.85 38.82
CA GLU A 19 -0.74 7.14 38.24
C GLU A 19 -0.17 8.24 39.14
N VAL A 20 0.99 8.75 38.72
CA VAL A 20 1.75 9.73 39.50
C VAL A 20 1.53 11.11 38.91
N VAL A 21 0.81 11.98 39.62
CA VAL A 21 0.93 13.43 39.44
C VAL A 21 2.29 13.81 40.00
N LYS A 22 3.28 13.96 39.12
CA LYS A 22 4.61 14.45 39.51
C LYS A 22 4.63 15.97 39.33
N ASN A 23 4.82 16.71 40.42
CA ASN A 23 5.27 18.09 40.35
C ASN A 23 6.72 18.08 39.85
N VAL A 24 6.91 18.19 38.53
CA VAL A 24 8.23 18.36 37.94
C VAL A 24 8.41 19.87 37.78
N GLY A 25 9.23 20.48 38.64
CA GLY A 25 9.88 21.81 38.62
C GLY A 25 9.32 23.03 37.86
N GLN A 26 8.60 22.86 36.75
CA GLN A 26 8.07 23.90 35.86
C GLN A 26 6.69 23.58 35.23
N GLY A 27 5.95 22.55 35.68
CA GLY A 27 4.58 22.30 35.22
C GLY A 27 3.92 21.04 35.80
N ILE A 28 2.58 20.96 35.76
CA ILE A 28 1.81 19.78 36.17
C ILE A 28 1.73 18.81 34.98
N ALA A 29 2.09 17.55 35.21
CA ALA A 29 2.00 16.47 34.23
C ALA A 29 0.91 15.46 34.64
N VAL A 30 -0.08 15.23 33.78
CA VAL A 30 -1.20 14.31 34.02
C VAL A 30 -1.20 13.20 32.98
N THR A 31 -1.37 11.95 33.42
CA THR A 31 -1.55 10.81 32.53
C THR A 31 -3.00 10.72 32.05
N ALA A 32 -3.20 10.62 30.74
CA ALA A 32 -4.53 10.52 30.12
C ALA A 32 -4.51 9.55 28.92
N GLN A 33 -5.69 9.15 28.45
CA GLN A 33 -5.86 8.50 27.15
C GLN A 33 -6.37 9.53 26.13
N GLU A 34 -5.57 9.81 25.11
CA GLU A 34 -5.99 10.70 24.02
C GLU A 34 -6.74 9.91 22.94
N ARG A 35 -7.92 10.40 22.56
CA ARG A 35 -8.71 9.84 21.46
C ARG A 35 -8.36 10.56 20.16
N VAL A 36 -7.59 9.89 19.31
CA VAL A 36 -7.05 10.44 18.06
C VAL A 36 -8.02 10.23 16.87
N SER A 37 -8.75 9.13 16.88
CA SER A 37 -9.83 8.82 15.93
C SER A 37 -10.97 8.10 16.65
N ALA A 38 -12.09 7.84 15.98
CA ALA A 38 -13.25 7.16 16.56
C ALA A 38 -12.90 5.83 17.26
N ASN A 39 -11.86 5.12 16.79
CA ASN A 39 -11.46 3.79 17.26
C ASN A 39 -10.03 3.72 17.81
N ASN A 40 -9.29 4.84 17.91
CA ASN A 40 -7.88 4.84 18.30
C ASN A 40 -7.65 5.71 19.55
N LEU A 41 -7.28 5.05 20.64
CA LEU A 41 -6.91 5.65 21.93
C LEU A 41 -5.42 5.39 22.18
N ARG A 42 -4.68 6.42 22.58
CA ARG A 42 -3.25 6.30 22.96
C ARG A 42 -3.01 6.85 24.36
N SER A 43 -2.19 6.17 25.15
CA SER A 43 -1.79 6.65 26.48
C SER A 43 -0.74 7.75 26.36
N VAL A 44 -1.01 8.90 26.96
CA VAL A 44 -0.19 10.11 26.85
C VAL A 44 0.03 10.77 28.21
N VAL A 45 1.06 11.61 28.28
CA VAL A 45 1.30 12.53 29.37
C VAL A 45 1.02 13.94 28.85
N VAL A 46 0.04 14.62 29.44
CA VAL A 46 -0.29 16.00 29.13
C VAL A 46 0.51 16.90 30.07
N ARG A 47 1.29 17.82 29.50
CA ARG A 47 2.11 18.80 30.22
C ARG A 47 1.68 20.20 29.80
N LEU A 48 1.43 21.05 30.79
CA LEU A 48 1.20 22.47 30.57
C LEU A 48 2.54 23.20 30.67
N ASP A 49 3.06 23.70 29.54
CA ASP A 49 4.33 24.43 29.49
C ASP A 49 4.10 25.94 29.60
N LYS A 50 4.45 26.48 30.77
CA LYS A 50 4.34 27.91 31.08
C LYS A 50 5.27 28.78 30.24
N THR A 51 6.47 28.29 29.92
CA THR A 51 7.48 29.08 29.20
C THR A 51 7.12 29.26 27.74
N ARG A 52 6.60 28.21 27.11
CA ARG A 52 6.22 28.22 25.70
C ARG A 52 4.78 28.70 25.47
N ARG A 53 3.97 28.82 26.52
CA ARG A 53 2.52 29.03 26.48
C ARG A 53 1.86 27.98 25.57
N SER A 54 2.11 26.71 25.88
CA SER A 54 1.61 25.59 25.08
C SER A 54 1.12 24.41 25.93
N ILE A 55 0.19 23.64 25.36
CA ILE A 55 -0.27 22.36 25.89
C ILE A 55 0.49 21.26 25.14
N GLU A 56 1.43 20.61 25.80
CA GLU A 56 2.24 19.54 25.22
C GLU A 56 1.64 18.17 25.53
N ILE A 57 1.44 17.37 24.49
CA ILE A 57 1.11 15.96 24.58
C ILE A 57 2.38 15.17 24.32
N ARG A 58 2.82 14.43 25.32
CA ARG A 58 4.04 13.62 25.27
C ARG A 58 3.71 12.14 25.38
N THR A 59 4.58 11.29 24.84
CA THR A 59 4.53 9.86 25.12
C THR A 59 4.83 9.60 26.59
N MET A 60 4.55 8.38 27.05
CA MET A 60 4.95 7.93 28.39
C MET A 60 6.47 7.97 28.62
N LYS A 61 7.28 8.07 27.55
CA LYS A 61 8.75 8.23 27.58
C LYS A 61 9.21 9.70 27.58
N GLY A 62 8.29 10.66 27.43
CA GLY A 62 8.59 12.09 27.40
C GLY A 62 8.87 12.68 26.02
N SER A 63 8.83 11.87 24.94
CA SER A 63 8.93 12.41 23.57
C SER A 63 7.67 13.21 23.21
N LEU A 64 7.83 14.34 22.53
CA LEU A 64 6.73 15.20 22.13
C LEU A 64 5.94 14.55 20.98
N LEU A 65 4.62 14.41 21.14
CA LEU A 65 3.70 13.92 20.11
C LEU A 65 2.95 15.05 19.43
N ARG A 66 2.55 16.05 20.22
CA ARG A 66 1.80 17.24 19.75
C ARG A 66 2.08 18.38 20.72
N SER A 67 2.17 19.60 20.22
CA SER A 67 2.18 20.81 21.04
C SER A 67 1.11 21.75 20.48
N VAL A 68 0.14 22.12 21.32
CA VAL A 68 -0.87 23.13 20.96
C VAL A 68 -0.38 24.48 21.49
N GLU A 69 -0.01 25.38 20.58
CA GLU A 69 0.46 26.71 20.95
C GLU A 69 -0.72 27.66 21.21
N LEU A 70 -0.69 28.35 22.35
CA LEU A 70 -1.79 29.24 22.77
C LEU A 70 -1.46 30.73 22.63
N ARG A 71 -0.30 31.06 22.03
CA ARG A 71 0.25 32.44 22.00
C ARG A 71 -0.66 33.46 21.33
N HIS A 72 -1.47 33.01 20.36
CA HIS A 72 -2.33 33.86 19.54
C HIS A 72 -3.83 33.69 19.85
N MET A 73 -4.18 33.00 20.94
CA MET A 73 -5.57 32.72 21.31
C MET A 73 -6.06 33.68 22.39
N ALA A 74 -7.19 34.35 22.15
CA ALA A 74 -7.86 35.19 23.14
C ALA A 74 -8.85 34.38 24.01
N GLU A 75 -9.49 33.37 23.42
CA GLU A 75 -10.43 32.47 24.07
C GLU A 75 -10.16 31.00 23.72
N LEU A 76 -10.52 30.09 24.63
CA LEU A 76 -10.41 28.65 24.45
C LEU A 76 -11.71 27.96 24.89
N ASP A 77 -12.37 27.25 23.97
CA ASP A 77 -13.58 26.50 24.27
C ASP A 77 -13.23 25.11 24.85
N VAL A 78 -13.77 24.81 26.02
CA VAL A 78 -13.61 23.53 26.70
C VAL A 78 -14.99 22.90 26.93
N ILE A 79 -15.20 21.72 26.37
CA ILE A 79 -16.42 20.96 26.58
C ILE A 79 -16.17 19.91 27.66
N LEU A 80 -17.01 19.93 28.71
CA LEU A 80 -17.03 18.96 29.79
C LEU A 80 -18.27 18.07 29.66
N PRO A 81 -18.11 16.83 29.20
CA PRO A 81 -19.20 15.87 29.19
C PRO A 81 -19.75 15.58 30.60
N THR A 82 -21.09 15.56 30.75
CA THR A 82 -21.76 15.15 32.00
C THR A 82 -21.50 13.69 32.33
N ASP A 83 -21.36 12.87 31.29
CA ASP A 83 -21.23 11.43 31.36
C ASP A 83 -19.75 11.04 31.14
N GLY A 84 -19.00 10.87 32.22
CA GLY A 84 -17.62 10.35 32.20
C GLY A 84 -16.53 11.35 32.60
N SER A 85 -15.28 10.88 32.53
CA SER A 85 -14.05 11.60 32.92
C SER A 85 -13.32 12.24 31.73
N THR A 86 -14.04 12.54 30.65
CA THR A 86 -13.49 13.10 29.42
C THR A 86 -13.39 14.62 29.50
N VAL A 87 -12.36 15.20 28.89
CA VAL A 87 -12.21 16.64 28.63
C VAL A 87 -11.99 16.82 27.14
N ILE A 88 -12.75 17.71 26.52
CA ILE A 88 -12.61 18.06 25.11
C ILE A 88 -12.18 19.52 25.04
N ILE A 89 -10.99 19.77 24.50
CA ILE A 89 -10.48 21.12 24.25
C ILE A 89 -10.60 21.37 22.74
N LYS A 90 -11.43 22.35 22.37
CA LYS A 90 -11.57 22.76 20.98
C LYS A 90 -10.35 23.60 20.61
N VAL A 91 -9.64 23.20 19.57
CA VAL A 91 -8.44 23.91 19.13
C VAL A 91 -8.76 24.62 17.82
N PRO A 92 -8.87 25.97 17.83
CA PRO A 92 -9.06 26.73 16.61
C PRO A 92 -7.97 26.38 15.59
N ARG A 93 -8.35 26.24 14.32
CA ARG A 93 -7.43 25.97 13.21
C ARG A 93 -6.66 24.65 13.28
N GLU A 94 -6.86 23.78 14.28
CA GLU A 94 -6.29 22.42 14.36
C GLU A 94 -7.37 21.35 14.57
N TYR A 95 -7.00 20.09 14.87
CA TYR A 95 -7.93 19.05 15.33
C TYR A 95 -8.11 19.12 16.85
N ASP A 96 -9.28 18.78 17.35
CA ASP A 96 -9.60 18.95 18.77
C ASP A 96 -8.85 17.94 19.64
N LEU A 97 -8.60 18.33 20.90
CA LEU A 97 -7.93 17.48 21.88
C LEU A 97 -8.96 16.80 22.79
N VAL A 98 -9.12 15.49 22.64
CA VAL A 98 -10.04 14.68 23.45
C VAL A 98 -9.24 13.80 24.42
N LEU A 99 -9.35 14.09 25.71
CA LEU A 99 -8.62 13.43 26.79
C LEU A 99 -9.57 12.64 27.69
N GLU A 100 -9.37 11.34 27.82
CA GLU A 100 -10.05 10.47 28.77
C GLU A 100 -9.15 10.26 29.99
N LEU A 101 -9.58 10.76 31.15
CA LEU A 101 -8.82 10.69 32.41
C LEU A 101 -9.28 9.49 33.26
N GLY A 102 -8.43 8.99 34.15
CA GLY A 102 -8.68 7.79 34.96
C GLY A 102 -9.84 7.88 35.97
N GLY A 103 -10.48 9.05 36.11
CA GLY A 103 -11.67 9.26 36.93
C GLY A 103 -12.06 10.74 37.05
N HIS A 104 -13.21 11.02 37.67
CA HIS A 104 -13.70 12.39 37.88
C HIS A 104 -12.74 13.24 38.72
N PHE A 105 -12.11 12.65 39.74
CA PHE A 105 -11.12 13.36 40.57
C PHE A 105 -9.93 13.89 39.75
N LEU A 106 -9.36 13.06 38.87
CA LEU A 106 -8.24 13.48 38.00
C LEU A 106 -8.68 14.50 36.95
N ARG A 107 -9.93 14.39 36.46
CA ARG A 107 -10.55 15.39 35.58
C ARG A 107 -10.61 16.75 36.25
N ASP A 108 -11.16 16.81 37.45
CA ASP A 108 -11.36 18.07 38.16
C ASP A 108 -10.01 18.68 38.60
N GLN A 109 -9.03 17.85 38.97
CA GLN A 109 -7.65 18.29 39.24
C GLN A 109 -6.94 18.85 38.00
N PHE A 110 -7.07 18.18 36.85
CA PHE A 110 -6.55 18.66 35.58
C PHE A 110 -7.21 19.99 35.18
N MET A 111 -8.53 20.10 35.33
CA MET A 111 -9.27 21.33 35.04
C MET A 111 -8.84 22.49 35.96
N GLY A 112 -8.62 22.24 37.24
CA GLY A 112 -8.06 23.26 38.15
C GLY A 112 -6.68 23.75 37.70
N SER A 113 -5.83 22.83 37.24
CA SER A 113 -4.50 23.13 36.71
C SER A 113 -4.56 23.90 35.40
N LEU A 114 -5.46 23.51 34.49
CA LEU A 114 -5.70 24.16 33.21
C LEU A 114 -6.24 25.59 33.42
N ASN A 115 -7.18 25.79 34.34
CA ASN A 115 -7.72 27.11 34.67
C ASN A 115 -6.62 28.05 35.17
N GLY A 116 -5.75 27.58 36.08
CA GLY A 116 -4.62 28.37 36.56
C GLY A 116 -3.64 28.74 35.44
N PHE A 117 -3.34 27.77 34.57
CA PHE A 117 -2.47 28.00 33.41
C PHE A 117 -3.06 28.99 32.39
N LEU A 118 -4.36 28.90 32.06
CA LEU A 118 -5.03 29.81 31.14
C LEU A 118 -5.12 31.24 31.70
N ALA A 119 -5.40 31.37 33.01
CA ALA A 119 -5.40 32.66 33.69
C ALA A 119 -4.01 33.34 33.66
N GLU A 120 -2.94 32.58 33.90
CA GLU A 120 -1.56 33.07 33.78
C GLU A 120 -1.19 33.45 32.34
N CYS A 121 -1.76 32.77 31.34
CA CYS A 121 -1.56 33.09 29.92
C CYS A 121 -2.42 34.26 29.42
N GLY A 122 -3.40 34.72 30.21
CA GLY A 122 -4.34 35.78 29.81
C GLY A 122 -5.43 35.34 28.84
N ILE A 123 -5.80 34.05 28.84
CA ILE A 123 -6.76 33.46 27.89
C ILE A 123 -8.10 33.23 28.59
N GLN A 124 -9.20 33.69 27.99
CA GLN A 124 -10.55 33.44 28.50
C GLN A 124 -11.00 32.02 28.19
N LYS A 125 -11.63 31.35 29.15
CA LYS A 125 -12.13 29.98 28.98
C LYS A 125 -13.65 30.01 28.83
N ASN A 126 -14.15 29.46 27.72
CA ASN A 126 -15.57 29.22 27.52
C ASN A 126 -15.87 27.75 27.84
N GLU A 127 -16.53 27.49 28.96
CA GLU A 127 -16.85 26.12 29.39
C GLU A 127 -18.29 25.75 29.02
N VAL A 128 -18.45 24.66 28.26
CA VAL A 128 -19.76 24.14 27.86
C VAL A 128 -19.96 22.74 28.42
N THR A 129 -21.09 22.52 29.10
CA THR A 129 -21.47 21.19 29.61
C THR A 129 -22.45 20.53 28.63
N ALA A 130 -22.13 19.31 28.18
CA ALA A 130 -22.94 18.57 27.21
C ALA A 130 -22.94 17.05 27.50
N LYS A 131 -23.80 16.26 26.85
CA LYS A 131 -23.69 14.80 26.90
C LYS A 131 -22.52 14.31 26.05
N LEU A 132 -21.86 13.22 26.44
CA LEU A 132 -20.65 12.73 25.76
C LEU A 132 -20.85 12.43 24.27
N LYS A 133 -21.96 11.75 23.92
CA LYS A 133 -22.22 11.35 22.53
C LYS A 133 -22.37 12.55 21.56
N PRO A 134 -23.26 13.53 21.80
CA PRO A 134 -23.35 14.70 20.94
C PRO A 134 -22.08 15.57 20.96
N ALA A 135 -21.37 15.63 22.10
CA ALA A 135 -20.09 16.34 22.16
C ALA A 135 -19.03 15.70 21.24
N LEU A 136 -18.95 14.36 21.19
CA LEU A 136 -18.03 13.65 20.29
C LEU A 136 -18.38 13.78 18.80
N GLU A 137 -19.65 14.02 18.46
CA GLU A 137 -20.07 14.26 17.07
C GLU A 137 -19.61 15.64 16.54
N GLN A 138 -19.38 16.60 17.45
CA GLN A 138 -18.87 17.95 17.13
C GLN A 138 -17.33 18.04 17.14
N VAL A 139 -16.64 16.95 17.45
CA VAL A 139 -15.17 16.89 17.53
C VAL A 139 -14.57 16.73 16.14
N VAL A 140 -13.67 17.64 15.79
CA VAL A 140 -12.79 17.52 14.64
C VAL A 140 -11.66 16.59 15.02
N THR A 141 -11.77 15.31 14.65
CA THR A 141 -10.69 14.32 14.89
C THR A 141 -9.52 14.49 13.93
N GLN A 142 -8.36 13.92 14.24
CA GLN A 142 -7.19 13.94 13.34
C GLN A 142 -7.52 13.31 11.98
N GLU A 143 -8.27 12.20 11.94
CA GLU A 143 -8.68 11.54 10.70
C GLU A 143 -9.66 12.38 9.87
N HIS A 144 -10.56 13.11 10.54
CA HIS A 144 -11.43 14.07 9.85
C HIS A 144 -10.62 15.21 9.24
N ARG A 145 -9.71 15.80 10.02
CA ARG A 145 -8.83 16.89 9.57
C ARG A 145 -7.93 16.47 8.40
N GLN A 146 -7.32 15.28 8.47
CA GLN A 146 -6.50 14.75 7.37
C GLN A 146 -7.29 14.61 6.06
N ARG A 147 -8.55 14.16 6.13
CA ARG A 147 -9.42 14.08 4.95
C ARG A 147 -9.73 15.46 4.37
N ASN A 148 -9.93 16.47 5.22
CA ASN A 148 -10.16 17.84 4.76
C ASN A 148 -8.89 18.47 4.19
N LEU A 149 -7.70 18.17 4.75
CA LEU A 149 -6.41 18.56 4.17
C LEU A 149 -6.19 17.95 2.77
N GLU A 150 -6.50 16.66 2.59
CA GLU A 150 -6.44 16.03 1.27
C GLU A 150 -7.38 16.69 0.26
N ARG A 151 -8.55 17.16 0.70
CA ARG A 151 -9.48 17.93 -0.15
C ARG A 151 -8.94 19.33 -0.45
N PHE A 152 -8.40 20.02 0.56
CA PHE A 152 -7.74 21.33 0.42
C PHE A 152 -6.70 21.30 -0.70
N PHE A 153 -5.73 20.39 -0.62
CA PHE A 153 -4.67 20.30 -1.62
C PHE A 153 -5.24 20.02 -3.01
N ARG A 154 -6.20 19.10 -3.14
CA ARG A 154 -6.84 18.80 -4.44
C ARG A 154 -7.54 20.00 -5.07
N VAL A 155 -8.28 20.79 -4.28
CA VAL A 155 -9.00 21.97 -4.80
C VAL A 155 -8.00 23.04 -5.25
N VAL A 156 -6.98 23.32 -4.44
CA VAL A 156 -5.89 24.24 -4.82
C VAL A 156 -5.25 23.79 -6.13
N PHE A 157 -4.93 22.50 -6.27
CA PHE A 157 -4.27 22.00 -7.48
C PHE A 157 -5.17 22.09 -8.71
N ALA A 158 -6.45 21.73 -8.60
CA ALA A 158 -7.37 21.85 -9.73
C ALA A 158 -7.45 23.30 -10.24
N GLN A 159 -7.44 24.28 -9.31
CA GLN A 159 -7.42 25.70 -9.64
C GLN A 159 -6.08 26.17 -10.22
N ALA A 160 -4.96 25.82 -9.60
CA ALA A 160 -3.63 26.24 -10.05
C ALA A 160 -3.32 25.73 -11.47
N PHE A 161 -3.73 24.50 -11.78
CA PHE A 161 -3.43 23.83 -13.05
C PHE A 161 -4.58 23.85 -14.08
N ASN A 162 -5.68 24.57 -13.83
CA ASN A 162 -6.87 24.61 -14.71
C ASN A 162 -7.42 23.21 -15.09
N ILE A 163 -7.41 22.26 -14.15
CA ILE A 163 -7.86 20.90 -14.42
C ILE A 163 -9.38 20.85 -14.26
N LYS A 164 -10.11 20.45 -15.32
CA LYS A 164 -11.54 20.14 -15.25
C LYS A 164 -11.76 18.94 -14.33
N LEU A 165 -12.17 19.17 -13.09
CA LEU A 165 -12.62 18.11 -12.17
C LEU A 165 -13.85 17.41 -12.76
N SER A 166 -13.87 16.08 -12.73
CA SER A 166 -15.01 15.31 -13.22
C SER A 166 -16.27 15.61 -12.39
N LYS A 167 -17.46 15.66 -13.04
CA LYS A 167 -18.73 15.99 -12.35
C LYS A 167 -18.99 15.08 -11.13
N GLU A 168 -18.60 13.81 -11.18
CA GLU A 168 -18.72 12.87 -10.04
C GLU A 168 -17.77 13.19 -8.86
N GLU A 169 -16.61 13.79 -9.12
CA GLU A 169 -15.67 14.24 -8.07
C GLU A 169 -16.10 15.58 -7.44
N VAL A 170 -16.80 16.44 -8.20
CA VAL A 170 -17.42 17.68 -7.69
C VAL A 170 -18.72 17.39 -6.93
N LEU A 171 -19.51 16.40 -7.36
CA LEU A 171 -20.81 16.04 -6.76
C LEU A 171 -20.70 15.38 -5.37
N ASN A 172 -19.51 14.91 -4.97
CA ASN A 172 -19.24 14.43 -3.61
C ASN A 172 -18.89 15.54 -2.61
N VAL A 173 -18.90 16.80 -3.06
CA VAL A 173 -18.64 17.97 -2.23
C VAL A 173 -19.97 18.72 -2.10
N SER A 174 -20.61 18.65 -0.93
CA SER A 174 -21.66 19.61 -0.60
C SER A 174 -21.06 21.02 -0.64
N SER A 175 -21.84 22.02 -1.05
CA SER A 175 -21.42 23.43 -1.03
C SER A 175 -20.88 23.87 0.34
N GLU A 176 -21.33 23.24 1.43
CA GLU A 176 -20.85 23.43 2.79
C GLU A 176 -19.41 22.89 2.99
N SER A 177 -19.12 21.66 2.55
CA SER A 177 -17.77 21.09 2.66
C SER A 177 -16.73 21.84 1.82
N ALA A 178 -17.11 22.46 0.70
CA ALA A 178 -16.21 23.31 -0.08
C ALA A 178 -15.86 24.61 0.66
N ARG A 179 -16.83 25.20 1.37
CA ARG A 179 -16.61 26.40 2.19
C ARG A 179 -15.69 26.11 3.36
N GLU A 180 -15.89 24.99 4.06
CA GLU A 180 -15.02 24.56 5.15
C GLU A 180 -13.55 24.49 4.70
N VAL A 181 -13.30 23.89 3.53
CA VAL A 181 -11.94 23.73 2.99
C VAL A 181 -11.27 25.06 2.66
N VAL A 182 -11.99 26.06 2.13
CA VAL A 182 -11.40 27.36 1.78
C VAL A 182 -11.02 28.18 3.01
N HIS A 183 -11.72 27.99 4.13
CA HIS A 183 -11.42 28.64 5.40
C HIS A 183 -10.40 27.88 6.25
N MET A 184 -9.89 26.74 5.77
CA MET A 184 -8.81 26.04 6.44
C MET A 184 -7.49 26.79 6.30
N GLU A 185 -6.70 26.68 7.36
CA GLU A 185 -5.32 27.13 7.40
C GLU A 185 -4.42 25.97 7.83
N LEU A 186 -3.23 25.92 7.25
CA LEU A 186 -2.23 24.87 7.46
C LEU A 186 -1.25 25.31 8.54
N THR A 187 -0.97 24.41 9.47
CA THR A 187 0.15 24.60 10.41
C THR A 187 1.50 24.29 9.73
N LEU A 188 2.60 24.75 10.32
CA LEU A 188 3.95 24.37 9.87
C LEU A 188 4.14 22.85 9.83
N ALA A 189 3.59 22.13 10.82
CA ALA A 189 3.67 20.67 10.87
C ALA A 189 2.87 19.99 9.74
N GLU A 190 1.68 20.49 9.44
CA GLU A 190 0.84 19.96 8.35
C GLU A 190 1.41 20.28 6.97
N PHE A 191 2.00 21.46 6.82
CA PHE A 191 2.73 21.84 5.63
C PHE A 191 3.98 20.96 5.44
N ALA A 192 4.73 20.70 6.51
CA ALA A 192 5.87 19.78 6.51
C ALA A 192 5.45 18.36 6.12
N ASP A 193 4.40 17.83 6.75
CA ASP A 193 3.84 16.51 6.46
C ASP A 193 3.35 16.41 5.01
N ALA A 194 2.75 17.47 4.47
CA ALA A 194 2.33 17.54 3.07
C ALA A 194 3.51 17.45 2.09
N LEU A 195 4.68 18.01 2.47
CA LEU A 195 5.95 17.84 1.75
C LEU A 195 6.65 16.51 2.08
N SER A 196 6.15 15.78 3.08
CA SER A 196 6.78 14.60 3.69
C SER A 196 8.18 14.89 4.22
N MET A 197 8.29 15.97 4.98
CA MET A 197 9.52 16.49 5.56
C MET A 197 9.35 16.76 7.06
N SER A 198 10.47 16.83 7.78
CA SER A 198 10.43 17.30 9.18
C SER A 198 10.04 18.78 9.24
N SER A 199 9.16 19.15 10.17
CA SER A 199 8.84 20.55 10.48
C SER A 199 10.04 21.36 10.99
N THR A 200 11.12 20.68 11.39
CA THR A 200 12.39 21.30 11.79
C THR A 200 13.36 21.51 10.62
N SER A 201 13.00 21.12 9.40
CA SER A 201 13.84 21.32 8.22
C SER A 201 13.94 22.80 7.88
N SER A 202 15.17 23.29 7.66
CA SER A 202 15.43 24.70 7.31
C SER A 202 14.62 25.14 6.08
N PHE A 203 14.53 24.28 5.07
CA PHE A 203 13.72 24.53 3.88
C PHE A 203 12.23 24.74 4.21
N VAL A 204 11.64 23.83 5.00
CA VAL A 204 10.21 23.91 5.34
C VAL A 204 9.92 25.18 6.11
N THR A 205 10.74 25.52 7.11
CA THR A 205 10.57 26.74 7.91
C THR A 205 10.69 28.00 7.05
N LYS A 206 11.68 28.06 6.15
CA LYS A 206 11.89 29.22 5.25
C LYS A 206 10.78 29.33 4.20
N MET A 207 10.41 28.23 3.57
CA MET A 207 9.31 28.21 2.60
C MET A 207 7.99 28.59 3.27
N PHE A 208 7.73 28.11 4.49
CA PHE A 208 6.56 28.49 5.26
C PHE A 208 6.54 30.00 5.53
N ALA A 209 7.67 30.57 5.98
CA ALA A 209 7.78 32.00 6.28
C ALA A 209 7.57 32.93 5.06
N VAL A 210 7.86 32.46 3.84
CA VAL A 210 7.59 33.23 2.61
C VAL A 210 6.16 33.10 2.13
N VAL A 211 5.55 31.94 2.35
CA VAL A 211 4.15 31.72 1.96
C VAL A 211 3.19 32.38 2.95
N ASP A 212 3.52 32.39 4.24
CA ASP A 212 2.81 33.10 5.30
C ASP A 212 3.04 34.61 5.17
N MET A 213 2.18 35.27 4.38
CA MET A 213 2.33 36.67 4.03
C MET A 213 1.91 37.59 5.17
N ASP A 214 0.92 37.19 5.96
CA ASP A 214 0.43 37.95 7.10
C ASP A 214 1.18 37.65 8.41
N LYS A 215 2.14 36.71 8.37
CA LYS A 215 3.01 36.29 9.48
C LYS A 215 2.21 35.84 10.70
N ASN A 216 1.05 35.24 10.47
CA ASN A 216 0.16 34.80 11.54
C ASN A 216 0.52 33.40 12.08
N GLY A 217 1.51 32.71 11.47
CA GLY A 217 1.96 31.37 11.86
C GLY A 217 1.18 30.23 11.20
N TYR A 218 0.26 30.54 10.28
CA TYR A 218 -0.56 29.61 9.53
C TYR A 218 -0.57 29.99 8.04
N ILE A 219 -0.70 29.00 7.15
CA ILE A 219 -0.86 29.26 5.71
C ILE A 219 -2.34 29.11 5.32
N SER A 220 -2.95 30.18 4.86
CA SER A 220 -4.31 30.18 4.33
C SER A 220 -4.43 29.55 2.95
N PHE A 221 -5.66 29.23 2.53
CA PHE A 221 -5.95 28.75 1.18
C PHE A 221 -5.40 29.68 0.07
N ARG A 222 -5.51 31.00 0.26
CA ARG A 222 -5.11 31.99 -0.76
C ARG A 222 -3.60 32.07 -0.90
N GLU A 223 -2.89 32.07 0.23
CA GLU A 223 -1.43 32.09 0.26
C GLU A 223 -0.85 30.84 -0.41
N PHE A 224 -1.38 29.68 -0.05
CA PHE A 224 -0.96 28.42 -0.63
C PHE A 224 -1.27 28.33 -2.13
N LEU A 225 -2.45 28.80 -2.56
CA LEU A 225 -2.81 28.86 -3.98
C LEU A 225 -1.90 29.79 -4.77
N ASN A 226 -1.59 30.98 -4.25
CA ASN A 226 -0.69 31.92 -4.92
C ASN A 226 0.68 31.29 -5.16
N MET A 227 1.24 30.63 -4.14
CA MET A 227 2.49 29.89 -4.25
C MET A 227 2.41 28.81 -5.34
N MET A 228 1.33 28.01 -5.36
CA MET A 228 1.12 26.99 -6.40
C MET A 228 0.95 27.56 -7.80
N VAL A 229 0.28 28.71 -7.97
CA VAL A 229 0.14 29.37 -9.27
C VAL A 229 1.49 29.87 -9.79
N VAL A 230 2.34 30.43 -8.94
CA VAL A 230 3.71 30.82 -9.31
C VAL A 230 4.50 29.60 -9.78
N PHE A 231 4.40 28.48 -9.07
CA PHE A 231 5.06 27.25 -9.49
C PHE A 231 4.49 26.66 -10.80
N ALA A 232 3.18 26.72 -11.00
CA ALA A 232 2.50 26.12 -12.16
C ALA A 232 2.62 26.97 -13.44
N LYS A 233 2.37 28.28 -13.33
CA LYS A 233 2.22 29.21 -14.46
C LYS A 233 3.22 30.38 -14.45
N GLY A 234 3.97 30.57 -13.35
CA GLY A 234 4.97 31.62 -13.25
C GLY A 234 6.11 31.44 -14.26
N THR A 235 6.67 32.55 -14.70
CA THR A 235 7.86 32.57 -15.55
C THR A 235 9.07 32.00 -14.81
N ALA A 236 10.14 31.66 -15.54
CA ALA A 236 11.40 31.25 -14.90
C ALA A 236 11.90 32.32 -13.91
N GLU A 237 11.71 33.60 -14.24
CA GLU A 237 12.05 34.73 -13.38
C GLU A 237 11.20 34.75 -12.11
N ASP A 238 9.89 34.52 -12.20
CA ASP A 238 9.01 34.47 -11.02
C ASP A 238 9.39 33.34 -10.06
N LYS A 239 9.80 32.18 -10.60
CA LYS A 239 10.23 31.02 -9.80
C LYS A 239 11.56 31.26 -9.11
N VAL A 240 12.53 31.82 -9.84
CA VAL A 240 13.85 32.17 -9.28
C VAL A 240 13.69 33.29 -8.24
N LYS A 241 12.81 34.26 -8.48
CA LYS A 241 12.49 35.29 -7.50
C LYS A 241 11.85 34.72 -6.23
N LEU A 242 10.91 33.78 -6.35
CA LEU A 242 10.35 33.10 -5.19
C LEU A 242 11.44 32.38 -4.36
N MET A 243 12.43 31.79 -5.02
CA MET A 243 13.58 31.19 -4.33
C MET A 243 14.49 32.24 -3.68
N PHE A 244 14.72 33.37 -4.34
CA PHE A 244 15.46 34.48 -3.76
C PHE A 244 14.78 34.97 -2.48
N ASP A 245 13.47 35.24 -2.55
CA ASP A 245 12.66 35.70 -1.44
C ASP A 245 12.65 34.66 -0.28
N MET A 246 12.77 33.36 -0.59
CA MET A 246 12.85 32.27 0.41
C MET A 246 14.09 32.34 1.30
N TYR A 247 15.19 32.93 0.82
CA TYR A 247 16.44 33.02 1.57
C TYR A 247 16.79 34.44 1.99
N ASP A 248 16.08 35.46 1.47
CA ASP A 248 16.14 36.84 1.93
C ASP A 248 15.16 37.05 3.11
N ILE A 249 15.47 36.40 4.23
CA ILE A 249 14.60 36.40 5.44
C ILE A 249 14.36 37.84 5.95
N ASP A 250 15.38 38.69 5.85
CA ASP A 250 15.35 40.07 6.32
C ASP A 250 14.70 41.03 5.30
N GLN A 251 14.32 40.55 4.11
CA GLN A 251 13.78 41.32 2.99
C GLN A 251 14.64 42.53 2.60
N VAL A 252 15.96 42.36 2.65
CA VAL A 252 16.94 43.43 2.37
C VAL A 252 17.12 43.61 0.85
N GLY A 253 16.61 42.66 0.05
CA GLY A 253 16.75 42.64 -1.41
C GLY A 253 18.13 42.16 -1.87
N LYS A 254 18.89 41.54 -0.97
CA LYS A 254 20.23 41.01 -1.21
C LYS A 254 20.44 39.72 -0.43
N LEU A 255 21.15 38.76 -1.03
CA LEU A 255 21.59 37.53 -0.37
C LEU A 255 23.09 37.60 -0.11
N SER A 256 23.54 37.30 1.10
CA SER A 256 24.96 37.09 1.33
C SER A 256 25.42 35.78 0.71
N ARG A 257 26.73 35.63 0.47
CA ARG A 257 27.33 34.36 0.04
C ARG A 257 27.04 33.22 1.00
N LYS A 258 26.93 33.54 2.30
CA LYS A 258 26.54 32.58 3.33
C LYS A 258 25.07 32.17 3.17
N ASP A 259 24.16 33.11 2.91
CA ASP A 259 22.74 32.80 2.68
C ASP A 259 22.54 31.97 1.40
N PHE A 260 23.33 32.25 0.37
CA PHE A 260 23.34 31.44 -0.86
C PHE A 260 23.90 30.04 -0.63
N SER A 261 24.98 29.89 0.15
CA SER A 261 25.51 28.58 0.54
C SER A 261 24.51 27.80 1.40
N ASP A 262 23.87 28.48 2.36
CA ASP A 262 22.80 27.90 3.19
C ASP A 262 21.55 27.57 2.37
N MET A 263 21.27 28.30 1.28
CA MET A 263 20.25 27.94 0.30
C MET A 263 20.56 26.63 -0.40
N ILE A 264 21.75 26.51 -0.99
CA ILE A 264 22.15 25.29 -1.69
C ILE A 264 22.19 24.13 -0.70
N ARG A 265 22.70 24.35 0.52
CA ARG A 265 22.68 23.35 1.61
C ARG A 265 21.25 22.92 1.98
N SER A 266 20.33 23.87 2.16
CA SER A 266 18.92 23.57 2.48
C SER A 266 18.24 22.80 1.35
N LEU A 267 18.54 23.13 0.09
CA LEU A 267 18.06 22.39 -1.09
C LEU A 267 18.70 21.00 -1.20
N LEU A 268 19.91 20.79 -0.69
CA LEU A 268 20.54 19.47 -0.64
C LEU A 268 20.02 18.64 0.54
N GLU A 269 19.73 19.26 1.67
CA GLU A 269 19.07 18.62 2.82
C GLU A 269 17.68 18.09 2.45
N LEU A 270 16.93 18.78 1.56
CA LEU A 270 15.69 18.27 0.96
C LEU A 270 15.86 16.86 0.37
N SER A 271 17.01 16.61 -0.23
CA SER A 271 17.30 15.39 -0.95
C SER A 271 17.85 14.26 -0.11
N SER A 272 17.97 14.45 1.21
CA SER A 272 18.72 13.59 2.14
C SER A 272 20.16 13.29 1.67
N ALA A 273 20.70 14.09 0.74
CA ALA A 273 22.09 14.02 0.30
C ALA A 273 22.92 14.89 1.25
N SER A 274 23.66 14.25 2.16
CA SER A 274 24.72 14.94 2.88
C SER A 274 25.89 15.16 1.92
N LEU A 275 26.10 16.40 1.47
CA LEU A 275 27.39 16.78 0.90
C LEU A 275 28.29 17.25 2.04
N ASP A 276 29.55 16.83 2.02
CA ASP A 276 30.58 17.40 2.90
C ASP A 276 30.71 18.89 2.61
N SER A 277 30.85 19.70 3.66
CA SER A 277 30.88 21.17 3.59
C SER A 277 31.93 21.71 2.61
N THR A 278 33.05 21.00 2.43
CA THR A 278 34.13 21.33 1.49
C THR A 278 33.70 21.29 0.02
N ASN A 279 32.82 20.36 -0.37
CA ASN A 279 32.35 20.26 -1.76
C ASN A 279 31.28 21.32 -2.07
N LEU A 280 30.51 21.75 -1.05
CA LEU A 280 29.51 22.80 -1.19
C LEU A 280 30.16 24.15 -1.52
N ASP A 281 31.24 24.49 -0.82
CA ASP A 281 31.96 25.73 -1.05
C ASP A 281 32.58 25.75 -2.47
N GLU A 282 33.07 24.61 -2.97
CA GLU A 282 33.57 24.49 -4.35
C GLU A 282 32.46 24.73 -5.40
N VAL A 283 31.26 24.18 -5.19
CA VAL A 283 30.10 24.40 -6.07
C VAL A 283 29.67 25.87 -6.04
N VAL A 284 29.61 26.49 -4.86
CA VAL A 284 29.27 27.91 -4.73
C VAL A 284 30.34 28.78 -5.42
N ASN A 285 31.62 28.44 -5.27
CA ASN A 285 32.73 29.17 -5.88
C ASN A 285 32.71 29.10 -7.41
N THR A 286 32.45 27.92 -7.97
CA THR A 286 32.29 27.75 -9.42
C THR A 286 31.08 28.51 -9.96
N MET A 287 29.94 28.52 -9.27
CA MET A 287 28.77 29.31 -9.66
C MET A 287 29.05 30.82 -9.64
N PHE A 288 29.70 31.33 -8.59
CA PHE A 288 30.07 32.74 -8.50
C PHE A 288 31.10 33.11 -9.59
N SER A 289 32.02 32.21 -9.91
CA SER A 289 33.02 32.39 -10.95
C SER A 289 32.42 32.41 -12.36
N SER A 290 31.47 31.50 -12.66
CA SER A 290 30.78 31.47 -13.96
C SER A 290 29.87 32.69 -14.16
N GLY A 291 29.25 33.18 -13.09
CA GLY A 291 28.42 34.39 -13.10
C GLY A 291 29.18 35.71 -13.13
N GLY A 292 30.53 35.70 -13.08
CA GLY A 292 31.34 36.93 -13.02
C GLY A 292 31.22 37.69 -11.69
N LEU A 293 30.93 36.98 -10.60
CA LEU A 293 30.64 37.50 -9.27
C LEU A 293 31.69 37.09 -8.22
N SER A 294 32.88 36.64 -8.67
CA SER A 294 33.95 36.09 -7.82
C SER A 294 34.38 36.98 -6.65
N ASP A 295 34.29 38.30 -6.82
CA ASP A 295 34.76 39.32 -5.86
C ASP A 295 33.63 39.92 -5.01
N LYS A 296 32.39 39.39 -5.08
CA LYS A 296 31.24 39.91 -4.32
C LYS A 296 30.80 38.98 -3.20
N ASP A 297 30.62 39.53 -2.01
CA ASP A 297 30.08 38.83 -0.84
C ASP A 297 28.54 38.88 -0.75
N GLU A 298 27.90 39.76 -1.51
CA GLU A 298 26.44 39.90 -1.60
C GLU A 298 25.97 39.87 -3.06
N ILE A 299 24.83 39.24 -3.32
CA ILE A 299 24.20 39.15 -4.64
C ILE A 299 22.79 39.77 -4.59
N THR A 300 22.48 40.62 -5.56
CA THR A 300 21.13 41.19 -5.75
C THR A 300 20.22 40.23 -6.50
N ALA A 301 18.90 40.47 -6.48
CA ALA A 301 17.93 39.64 -7.21
C ALA A 301 18.22 39.54 -8.72
N ASP A 302 18.70 40.61 -9.36
CA ASP A 302 19.07 40.61 -10.77
C ASP A 302 20.37 39.83 -11.04
N GLU A 303 21.33 39.87 -10.12
CA GLU A 303 22.57 39.09 -10.20
C GLU A 303 22.33 37.60 -9.94
N PHE A 304 21.44 37.30 -8.99
CA PHE A 304 20.92 35.97 -8.76
C PHE A 304 20.23 35.46 -10.03
N LEU A 305 19.34 36.24 -10.64
CA LEU A 305 18.73 35.90 -11.93
C LEU A 305 19.77 35.67 -13.02
N ARG A 306 20.88 36.41 -13.08
CA ARG A 306 21.97 36.17 -14.06
C ARG A 306 22.75 34.87 -13.81
N LEU A 307 23.01 34.53 -12.54
CA LEU A 307 23.58 33.24 -12.17
C LEU A 307 22.71 32.08 -12.69
N PHE A 308 21.38 32.24 -12.67
CA PHE A 308 20.44 31.26 -13.21
C PHE A 308 20.16 31.42 -14.73
N ALA A 309 20.29 32.63 -15.29
CA ALA A 309 19.98 32.95 -16.69
C ALA A 309 21.08 32.55 -17.68
N GLN A 310 22.33 32.39 -17.26
CA GLN A 310 23.33 31.70 -18.11
C GLN A 310 22.95 30.24 -18.41
N HIS A 311 21.91 29.72 -17.74
CA HIS A 311 21.28 28.43 -17.97
C HIS A 311 19.83 28.55 -18.49
N GLN A 312 19.41 29.72 -19.01
CA GLN A 312 18.03 29.97 -19.49
C GLN A 312 17.60 29.07 -20.66
N GLU A 313 18.49 28.66 -21.56
CA GLU A 313 18.16 27.71 -22.63
C GLU A 313 17.77 26.32 -22.08
N ALA A 314 18.20 25.96 -20.86
CA ALA A 314 17.77 24.75 -20.17
C ALA A 314 16.45 24.93 -19.40
N LEU A 315 16.10 26.17 -19.03
CA LEU A 315 14.87 26.54 -18.31
C LEU A 315 13.69 26.89 -19.24
N GLY A 316 13.99 27.26 -20.49
CA GLY A 316 13.03 27.68 -21.50
C GLY A 316 12.71 26.56 -22.49
N TYR A 317 11.72 25.73 -22.17
CA TYR A 317 10.70 25.17 -23.10
C TYR A 317 9.75 24.29 -22.28
N ALA A 318 8.87 24.96 -21.54
CA ALA A 318 7.67 24.33 -20.98
C ALA A 318 6.64 25.43 -20.72
N GLN A 319 6.22 26.13 -21.78
CA GLN A 319 4.86 26.63 -21.76
C GLN A 319 3.96 25.42 -21.56
N LEU A 320 3.20 25.43 -20.47
CA LEU A 320 2.18 24.43 -20.18
C LEU A 320 1.10 24.54 -21.28
N GLN A 321 1.34 24.00 -22.48
CA GLN A 321 0.32 23.82 -23.50
C GLN A 321 -0.55 22.64 -23.06
N VAL A 322 -1.40 22.90 -22.06
CA VAL A 322 -2.66 22.18 -21.96
C VAL A 322 -3.43 22.56 -23.21
N ALA A 323 -3.58 21.61 -24.13
CA ALA A 323 -4.41 21.81 -25.31
C ALA A 323 -5.82 22.26 -24.86
N GLY A 324 -6.17 23.51 -25.17
CA GLY A 324 -7.48 24.09 -24.92
C GLY A 324 -7.50 25.37 -24.08
N ALA A 325 -6.79 26.43 -24.51
CA ALA A 325 -7.21 27.84 -24.38
C ALA A 325 -6.07 28.76 -24.89
N SER A 326 -6.19 29.29 -26.11
CA SER A 326 -5.38 30.43 -26.55
C SER A 326 -6.20 31.71 -26.44
N MET A 327 -5.74 32.70 -25.68
CA MET A 327 -6.23 34.08 -25.74
C MET A 327 -5.07 35.02 -26.12
N PRO A 328 -5.34 36.14 -26.81
CA PRO A 328 -4.30 37.02 -27.35
C PRO A 328 -3.54 37.76 -26.24
N LEU A 329 -2.25 38.01 -26.48
CA LEU A 329 -1.38 38.84 -25.63
C LEU A 329 -1.89 40.29 -25.53
N PRO A 330 -1.93 40.92 -24.33
CA PRO A 330 -2.15 42.37 -24.22
C PRO A 330 -0.87 43.15 -24.55
N SER A 331 -1.06 44.33 -25.12
CA SER A 331 -0.01 45.30 -25.48
C SER A 331 0.81 45.78 -24.28
N LYS A 332 2.06 46.19 -24.58
CA LYS A 332 3.02 46.79 -23.65
C LYS A 332 2.42 48.02 -22.97
N ASP A 333 2.12 47.92 -21.67
CA ASP A 333 1.98 49.09 -20.81
C ASP A 333 2.49 48.83 -19.38
N LYS A 334 2.81 49.95 -18.72
CA LYS A 334 3.84 50.19 -17.69
C LYS A 334 3.84 49.29 -16.43
N ARG A 335 5.07 49.06 -15.93
CA ARG A 335 5.51 48.49 -14.64
C ARG A 335 4.47 48.60 -13.51
N LYS A 336 3.89 47.46 -13.11
CA LYS A 336 3.29 47.20 -11.79
C LYS A 336 3.71 45.80 -11.33
N SER A 337 3.91 45.60 -10.03
CA SER A 337 4.45 44.36 -9.44
C SER A 337 3.53 43.16 -9.73
N GLY A 338 4.12 41.99 -9.99
CA GLY A 338 3.40 40.74 -10.31
C GLY A 338 2.37 40.35 -9.25
N PHE A 339 2.59 40.72 -7.98
CA PHE A 339 1.67 40.50 -6.87
C PHE A 339 0.32 41.24 -6.98
N ALA A 340 0.29 42.41 -7.61
CA ALA A 340 -0.96 43.16 -7.81
C ALA A 340 -1.80 42.59 -8.96
N ARG A 341 -1.16 42.03 -9.99
CA ARG A 341 -1.81 41.49 -11.20
C ARG A 341 -2.60 40.19 -10.92
N THR A 342 -2.13 39.38 -9.98
CA THR A 342 -2.83 38.17 -9.49
C THR A 342 -4.14 38.51 -8.80
N ARG A 343 -4.20 39.66 -8.10
CA ARG A 343 -5.39 40.11 -7.38
C ARG A 343 -6.54 40.49 -8.31
N ASP A 344 -6.24 41.07 -9.47
CA ASP A 344 -7.23 41.44 -10.50
C ASP A 344 -7.69 40.23 -11.33
N THR A 345 -6.79 39.26 -11.58
CA THR A 345 -7.12 38.01 -12.28
C THR A 345 -8.08 37.13 -11.46
N VAL A 346 -7.97 37.16 -10.12
CA VAL A 346 -8.88 36.44 -9.22
C VAL A 346 -10.28 37.06 -9.20
N LEU A 347 -10.44 38.34 -9.50
CA LEU A 347 -11.75 39.01 -9.57
C LEU A 347 -12.47 38.74 -10.91
N SER A 348 -11.75 38.62 -12.03
CA SER A 348 -12.34 38.34 -13.35
C SER A 348 -12.77 36.87 -13.54
N ILE A 349 -12.22 35.94 -12.75
CA ILE A 349 -12.58 34.51 -12.83
C ILE A 349 -14.00 34.25 -12.27
N TYR A 350 -14.57 35.19 -11.51
CA TYR A 350 -15.95 35.09 -11.01
C TYR A 350 -17.02 35.55 -12.01
N SER A 351 -16.66 36.15 -13.15
CA SER A 351 -17.64 36.70 -14.11
C SER A 351 -17.92 35.83 -15.33
N ASP A 352 -16.98 34.97 -15.76
CA ASP A 352 -17.04 34.43 -17.12
C ASP A 352 -17.31 32.91 -17.13
N LEU A 353 -18.59 32.58 -16.98
CA LEU A 353 -19.20 31.28 -17.30
C LEU A 353 -19.91 31.39 -18.65
N ASP A 354 -19.21 31.63 -19.77
CA ASP A 354 -19.75 31.26 -21.08
C ASP A 354 -18.72 31.26 -22.23
N SER A 355 -18.91 30.29 -23.13
CA SER A 355 -18.38 30.15 -24.50
C SER A 355 -16.96 29.57 -24.78
N GLY A 356 -16.95 28.41 -25.47
CA GLY A 356 -16.63 28.32 -26.91
C GLY A 356 -15.21 27.95 -27.38
N GLU A 357 -15.10 26.90 -28.21
CA GLU A 357 -13.91 26.19 -28.72
C GLU A 357 -13.15 26.85 -29.91
N GLY A 358 -11.89 26.45 -30.15
CA GLY A 358 -11.12 26.75 -31.37
C GLY A 358 -9.82 25.93 -31.54
N ALA A 359 -9.52 25.52 -32.79
CA ALA A 359 -8.59 24.46 -33.22
C ALA A 359 -7.09 24.85 -33.37
N ALA A 360 -6.20 23.84 -33.49
CA ALA A 360 -4.73 23.95 -33.51
C ALA A 360 -4.07 23.66 -34.90
N PRO A 361 -2.92 24.28 -35.24
CA PRO A 361 -2.04 23.87 -36.34
C PRO A 361 -0.65 23.32 -35.90
N THR A 362 0.04 22.70 -36.84
CA THR A 362 1.15 21.72 -36.72
C THR A 362 2.58 22.23 -37.05
N SER A 363 3.58 21.45 -36.56
CA SER A 363 4.98 21.21 -37.05
C SER A 363 6.11 22.17 -36.60
N PRO A 364 7.44 21.86 -36.76
CA PRO A 364 8.16 20.59 -37.02
C PRO A 364 9.40 20.33 -36.09
N ASP A 365 10.06 19.18 -36.33
CA ASP A 365 11.21 18.50 -35.68
C ASP A 365 12.54 19.28 -35.55
N GLU A 366 13.40 18.95 -34.55
CA GLU A 366 14.73 18.28 -34.69
C GLU A 366 15.57 18.21 -33.34
N PRO A 367 16.74 17.50 -33.23
CA PRO A 367 16.86 16.32 -32.35
C PRO A 367 17.96 16.35 -31.26
N GLU A 368 17.70 15.69 -30.13
CA GLU A 368 18.69 14.92 -29.36
C GLU A 368 17.99 13.66 -28.84
N ALA A 369 18.73 12.56 -28.62
CA ALA A 369 18.18 11.24 -28.28
C ALA A 369 17.58 11.19 -26.85
N GLU A 370 16.49 11.92 -26.62
CA GLU A 370 15.68 11.81 -25.42
C GLU A 370 14.92 10.47 -25.43
N ILE A 371 14.86 9.84 -24.26
CA ILE A 371 13.93 8.74 -24.01
C ILE A 371 12.52 9.31 -24.18
N ALA A 372 11.87 9.01 -25.32
CA ALA A 372 10.57 9.57 -25.63
C ALA A 372 9.54 9.18 -24.54
N VAL A 373 9.00 10.18 -23.85
CA VAL A 373 7.89 10.03 -22.91
C VAL A 373 6.60 10.39 -23.65
N ILE A 374 5.54 9.59 -23.47
CA ILE A 374 4.22 10.01 -23.95
C ILE A 374 3.63 10.99 -22.92
N GLU A 375 3.60 12.28 -23.23
CA GLU A 375 2.86 13.31 -22.46
C GLU A 375 1.33 13.27 -22.73
N ASN A 376 0.78 12.20 -23.32
CA ASN A 376 -0.67 12.06 -23.46
C ASN A 376 -1.33 11.75 -22.10
N GLN A 377 -1.70 12.80 -21.38
CA GLN A 377 -2.63 12.77 -20.24
C GLN A 377 -4.02 13.31 -20.60
N GLY A 378 -4.43 13.26 -21.86
CA GLY A 378 -5.87 13.24 -22.14
C GLY A 378 -6.45 12.02 -21.43
N GLU A 379 -7.53 12.20 -20.64
CA GLU A 379 -8.37 11.06 -20.26
C GLU A 379 -8.55 10.22 -21.53
N PRO A 380 -8.33 8.90 -21.49
CA PRO A 380 -8.59 8.10 -22.67
C PRO A 380 -10.02 8.41 -23.04
N SER A 381 -10.22 9.02 -24.21
CA SER A 381 -11.53 9.03 -24.83
C SER A 381 -11.97 7.59 -24.72
N ARG A 382 -13.13 7.36 -24.08
CA ARG A 382 -13.75 6.04 -24.03
C ARG A 382 -14.10 5.67 -25.48
N GLN A 383 -13.10 5.40 -26.31
CA GLN A 383 -13.25 4.48 -27.41
C GLN A 383 -13.65 3.19 -26.70
N GLN A 384 -14.95 2.91 -26.78
CA GLN A 384 -15.54 1.66 -26.36
C GLN A 384 -14.78 0.55 -27.09
N ALA A 385 -13.70 0.06 -26.49
CA ALA A 385 -13.17 -1.24 -26.83
C ALA A 385 -14.36 -2.19 -26.68
N SER A 386 -14.79 -2.74 -27.81
CA SER A 386 -15.94 -3.63 -27.89
C SER A 386 -15.86 -4.66 -26.76
N GLY A 387 -17.00 -5.05 -26.18
CA GLY A 387 -17.01 -6.06 -25.12
C GLY A 387 -16.21 -7.31 -25.50
N ALA A 388 -16.23 -7.67 -26.79
CA ALA A 388 -15.44 -8.74 -27.39
C ALA A 388 -13.93 -8.52 -27.31
N GLY A 389 -13.41 -7.31 -27.60
CA GLY A 389 -11.99 -7.00 -27.51
C GLY A 389 -11.45 -7.06 -26.07
N ARG A 390 -12.26 -6.61 -25.09
CA ARG A 390 -11.92 -6.74 -23.66
C ARG A 390 -11.94 -8.18 -23.18
N LEU A 391 -12.91 -8.97 -23.63
CA LEU A 391 -13.00 -10.40 -23.31
C LEU A 391 -11.85 -11.19 -23.94
N ALA A 392 -11.54 -10.95 -25.22
CA ALA A 392 -10.42 -11.60 -25.92
C ALA A 392 -9.09 -11.32 -25.22
N ARG A 393 -8.87 -10.06 -24.84
CA ARG A 393 -7.68 -9.66 -24.09
C ARG A 393 -7.62 -10.32 -22.71
N TRP A 394 -8.73 -10.41 -21.99
CA TRP A 394 -8.80 -11.09 -20.69
C TRP A 394 -8.54 -12.60 -20.81
N MET A 395 -9.11 -13.25 -21.83
CA MET A 395 -8.90 -14.67 -22.10
C MET A 395 -7.43 -14.97 -22.45
N GLU A 396 -6.77 -14.08 -23.18
CA GLU A 396 -5.34 -14.22 -23.49
C GLU A 396 -4.46 -14.14 -22.23
N ILE A 397 -4.76 -13.24 -21.29
CA ILE A 397 -4.03 -13.07 -20.01
C ILE A 397 -4.19 -14.31 -19.14
N HIS A 398 -5.42 -14.79 -19.01
CA HIS A 398 -5.76 -15.87 -18.09
C HIS A 398 -5.85 -17.23 -18.78
N ARG A 399 -5.29 -17.37 -19.99
CA ARG A 399 -5.47 -18.57 -20.83
C ARG A 399 -5.18 -19.87 -20.10
N LEU A 400 -4.09 -19.94 -19.33
CA LEU A 400 -3.71 -21.13 -18.56
C LEU A 400 -4.68 -21.36 -17.38
N THR A 401 -4.99 -20.31 -16.62
CA THR A 401 -5.92 -20.41 -15.48
C THR A 401 -7.33 -20.80 -15.94
N VAL A 402 -7.80 -20.23 -17.04
CA VAL A 402 -9.09 -20.56 -17.68
C VAL A 402 -9.06 -21.99 -18.19
N PHE A 403 -8.02 -22.39 -18.93
CA PHE A 403 -7.87 -23.77 -19.41
C PHE A 403 -7.96 -24.79 -18.26
N TRP A 404 -7.15 -24.62 -17.21
CA TRP A 404 -7.15 -25.55 -16.08
C TRP A 404 -8.44 -25.53 -15.27
N SER A 405 -9.06 -24.36 -15.07
CA SER A 405 -10.35 -24.26 -14.37
C SER A 405 -11.48 -24.90 -15.18
N THR A 406 -11.48 -24.73 -16.50
CA THR A 406 -12.43 -25.37 -17.41
C THR A 406 -12.22 -26.87 -17.46
N LEU A 407 -10.97 -27.33 -17.64
CA LEU A 407 -10.63 -28.76 -17.62
C LEU A 407 -11.05 -29.42 -16.31
N TYR A 408 -10.75 -28.79 -15.18
CA TYR A 408 -11.16 -29.26 -13.86
C TYR A 408 -12.68 -29.38 -13.75
N THR A 409 -13.42 -28.38 -14.25
CA THR A 409 -14.88 -28.37 -14.23
C THR A 409 -15.47 -29.44 -15.14
N LEU A 410 -14.89 -29.67 -16.32
CA LEU A 410 -15.31 -30.73 -17.22
C LEU A 410 -15.12 -32.11 -16.60
N VAL A 411 -13.96 -32.36 -15.98
CA VAL A 411 -13.71 -33.61 -15.24
C VAL A 411 -14.71 -33.78 -14.09
N LEU A 412 -14.95 -32.71 -13.32
CA LEU A 412 -15.90 -32.71 -12.22
C LEU A 412 -17.33 -33.05 -12.68
N LEU A 413 -17.80 -32.41 -13.75
CA LEU A 413 -19.12 -32.67 -14.33
C LEU A 413 -19.18 -34.08 -14.97
N GLY A 414 -18.09 -34.57 -15.55
CA GLY A 414 -17.97 -35.94 -16.04
C GLY A 414 -18.13 -36.97 -14.92
N ILE A 415 -17.47 -36.78 -13.77
CA ILE A 415 -17.62 -37.64 -12.58
C ILE A 415 -19.06 -37.62 -12.05
N PHE A 416 -19.69 -36.44 -12.03
CA PHE A 416 -21.10 -36.32 -11.67
C PHE A 416 -22.00 -37.09 -12.65
N ALA A 417 -21.79 -36.88 -13.95
CA ALA A 417 -22.61 -37.45 -15.01
C ALA A 417 -22.48 -38.98 -15.09
N GLU A 418 -21.27 -39.54 -14.94
CA GLU A 418 -21.06 -40.99 -14.89
C GLU A 418 -21.88 -41.64 -13.79
N ARG A 419 -21.84 -41.07 -12.57
CA ARG A 419 -22.59 -41.63 -11.43
C ARG A 419 -24.08 -41.37 -11.54
N ALA A 420 -24.48 -40.24 -12.10
CA ALA A 420 -25.88 -39.99 -12.41
C ALA A 420 -26.40 -41.04 -13.41
N TYR A 421 -25.67 -41.29 -14.50
CA TYR A 421 -26.02 -42.29 -15.51
C TYR A 421 -26.11 -43.71 -14.93
N TYR A 422 -25.14 -44.11 -14.11
CA TYR A 422 -25.15 -45.40 -13.44
C TYR A 422 -26.44 -45.63 -12.62
N TYR A 423 -26.86 -44.65 -11.81
CA TYR A 423 -28.06 -44.79 -10.96
C TYR A 423 -29.38 -44.48 -11.68
N SER A 424 -29.35 -43.83 -12.85
CA SER A 424 -30.56 -43.60 -13.64
C SER A 424 -30.86 -44.77 -14.59
N VAL A 425 -29.84 -45.35 -15.22
CA VAL A 425 -29.98 -46.36 -16.27
C VAL A 425 -29.44 -47.72 -15.83
N GLU A 426 -28.13 -47.85 -15.58
CA GLU A 426 -27.49 -49.16 -15.41
C GLU A 426 -28.00 -49.91 -14.17
N ARG A 427 -28.25 -49.19 -13.07
CA ARG A 427 -28.70 -49.74 -11.79
C ARG A 427 -30.23 -49.75 -11.64
N GLU A 428 -30.98 -49.60 -12.73
CA GLU A 428 -32.45 -49.65 -12.65
C GLU A 428 -32.97 -50.98 -12.10
N HIS A 429 -32.30 -52.09 -12.42
CA HIS A 429 -32.64 -53.44 -11.96
C HIS A 429 -32.61 -53.59 -10.42
N ALA A 430 -31.87 -52.73 -9.71
CA ALA A 430 -31.81 -52.75 -8.24
C ALA A 430 -33.01 -52.08 -7.56
N GLY A 431 -33.95 -51.48 -8.31
CA GLY A 431 -35.21 -50.93 -7.79
C GLY A 431 -35.11 -49.63 -6.96
N LEU A 432 -33.93 -49.24 -6.49
CA LEU A 432 -33.72 -48.06 -5.64
C LEU A 432 -34.24 -46.75 -6.27
N ARG A 433 -34.06 -46.57 -7.58
CA ARG A 433 -34.57 -45.41 -8.34
C ARG A 433 -36.10 -45.36 -8.35
N ARG A 434 -36.78 -46.51 -8.39
CA ARG A 434 -38.26 -46.57 -8.42
C ARG A 434 -38.88 -46.12 -7.10
N ILE A 435 -38.16 -46.34 -6.00
CA ILE A 435 -38.61 -46.08 -4.63
C ILE A 435 -38.26 -44.65 -4.18
N ALA A 436 -37.02 -44.22 -4.44
CA ALA A 436 -36.52 -42.90 -4.01
C ALA A 436 -36.50 -41.84 -5.14
N GLY A 437 -36.95 -42.20 -6.34
CA GLY A 437 -37.01 -41.31 -7.50
C GLY A 437 -35.64 -40.89 -8.04
N TYR A 438 -35.64 -39.80 -8.83
CA TYR A 438 -34.41 -39.21 -9.36
C TYR A 438 -33.56 -38.50 -8.29
N GLY A 439 -34.04 -38.38 -7.05
CA GLY A 439 -33.25 -37.88 -5.93
C GLY A 439 -31.99 -38.72 -5.68
N VAL A 440 -32.06 -40.04 -5.86
CA VAL A 440 -30.89 -40.93 -5.75
C VAL A 440 -29.87 -40.65 -6.85
N THR A 441 -30.32 -40.50 -8.10
CA THR A 441 -29.44 -40.15 -9.22
C THR A 441 -28.61 -38.89 -8.93
N VAL A 442 -29.29 -37.83 -8.49
CA VAL A 442 -28.65 -36.53 -8.21
C VAL A 442 -27.74 -36.60 -6.99
N THR A 443 -28.18 -37.24 -5.90
CA THR A 443 -27.37 -37.37 -4.67
C THR A 443 -26.12 -38.19 -4.86
N ARG A 444 -26.16 -39.27 -5.66
CA ARG A 444 -24.99 -40.12 -5.95
C ARG A 444 -24.00 -39.44 -6.89
N GLY A 445 -24.49 -38.70 -7.89
CA GLY A 445 -23.68 -37.82 -8.72
C GLY A 445 -22.98 -36.76 -7.87
N ALA A 446 -23.74 -36.04 -7.04
CA ALA A 446 -23.22 -34.99 -6.17
C ALA A 446 -22.20 -35.52 -5.15
N ALA A 447 -22.46 -36.69 -4.54
CA ALA A 447 -21.51 -37.34 -3.64
C ALA A 447 -20.16 -37.60 -4.31
N SER A 448 -20.16 -38.02 -5.58
CA SER A 448 -18.92 -38.34 -6.30
C SER A 448 -18.14 -37.11 -6.71
N ALA A 449 -18.85 -36.05 -7.12
CA ALA A 449 -18.28 -34.72 -7.30
C ALA A 449 -17.68 -34.16 -6.00
N MET A 450 -18.35 -34.35 -4.85
CA MET A 450 -17.83 -33.97 -3.53
C MET A 450 -16.56 -34.74 -3.16
N MET A 451 -16.54 -36.07 -3.36
CA MET A 451 -15.36 -36.89 -3.06
C MET A 451 -14.13 -36.39 -3.83
N PHE A 452 -14.28 -36.04 -5.11
CA PHE A 452 -13.20 -35.47 -5.92
C PHE A 452 -12.79 -34.06 -5.45
N THR A 453 -13.75 -33.15 -5.25
CA THR A 453 -13.47 -31.77 -4.86
C THR A 453 -12.83 -31.67 -3.48
N TYR A 454 -13.35 -32.35 -2.46
CA TYR A 454 -12.72 -32.32 -1.13
C TYR A 454 -11.33 -32.94 -1.14
N SER A 455 -11.10 -34.04 -1.87
CA SER A 455 -9.76 -34.65 -1.94
C SER A 455 -8.73 -33.73 -2.62
N THR A 456 -9.11 -33.07 -3.72
CA THR A 456 -8.22 -32.16 -4.45
C THR A 456 -7.92 -30.85 -3.71
N LEU A 457 -8.77 -30.41 -2.77
CA LEU A 457 -8.49 -29.25 -1.92
C LEU A 457 -7.18 -29.41 -1.12
N LEU A 458 -6.84 -30.62 -0.69
CA LEU A 458 -5.56 -30.87 0.01
C LEU A 458 -4.36 -30.59 -0.89
N VAL A 459 -4.43 -31.02 -2.15
CA VAL A 459 -3.35 -30.83 -3.14
C VAL A 459 -3.06 -29.36 -3.36
N THR A 460 -4.10 -28.52 -3.45
CA THR A 460 -3.95 -27.06 -3.61
C THR A 460 -3.24 -26.36 -2.44
N MET A 461 -3.08 -27.06 -1.30
CA MET A 461 -2.44 -26.55 -0.09
C MET A 461 -1.09 -27.20 0.23
N CYS A 462 -0.57 -28.05 -0.68
CA CYS A 462 0.79 -28.61 -0.61
C CYS A 462 1.83 -27.56 -0.99
N ARG A 463 2.12 -26.64 -0.06
CA ARG A 463 2.93 -25.44 -0.34
C ARG A 463 4.35 -25.79 -0.78
N ASN A 464 4.97 -26.84 -0.26
CA ASN A 464 6.35 -27.19 -0.62
C ASN A 464 6.41 -27.84 -1.98
N THR A 465 5.47 -28.74 -2.25
CA THR A 465 5.32 -29.39 -3.55
C THR A 465 5.05 -28.34 -4.63
N ILE A 466 4.15 -27.39 -4.38
CA ILE A 466 3.88 -26.28 -5.29
C ILE A 466 5.10 -25.39 -5.46
N THR A 467 5.84 -25.07 -4.39
CA THR A 467 7.07 -24.26 -4.48
C THR A 467 8.14 -24.98 -5.31
N PHE A 468 8.31 -26.29 -5.12
CA PHE A 468 9.25 -27.10 -5.90
C PHE A 468 8.84 -27.20 -7.37
N CYS A 469 7.58 -27.53 -7.67
CA CYS A 469 7.11 -27.63 -9.06
C CYS A 469 7.13 -26.29 -9.79
N ARG A 470 6.99 -25.17 -9.07
CA ARG A 470 7.11 -23.81 -9.61
C ARG A 470 8.50 -23.55 -10.21
N GLU A 471 9.55 -24.17 -9.67
CA GLU A 471 10.94 -24.04 -10.14
C GLU A 471 11.26 -24.99 -11.31
N THR A 472 10.28 -25.77 -11.78
CA THR A 472 10.47 -26.71 -12.89
C THR A 472 9.81 -26.21 -14.17
N PHE A 473 10.09 -26.90 -15.29
CA PHE A 473 9.42 -26.64 -16.58
C PHE A 473 7.89 -26.70 -16.51
N LEU A 474 7.31 -27.32 -15.47
CA LEU A 474 5.86 -27.41 -15.27
C LEU A 474 5.20 -26.05 -15.08
N HIS A 475 5.90 -25.03 -14.55
CA HIS A 475 5.33 -23.69 -14.36
C HIS A 475 4.86 -23.05 -15.67
N ARG A 476 5.53 -23.37 -16.79
CA ARG A 476 5.12 -22.91 -18.14
C ARG A 476 3.73 -23.41 -18.54
N PHE A 477 3.32 -24.56 -18.00
CA PHE A 477 2.04 -25.20 -18.34
C PHE A 477 1.01 -25.04 -17.23
N ILE A 478 1.43 -25.02 -15.95
CA ILE A 478 0.56 -25.00 -14.78
C ILE A 478 0.79 -23.69 -14.00
N PRO A 479 -0.24 -22.84 -13.83
CA PRO A 479 -0.11 -21.57 -13.14
C PRO A 479 -0.12 -21.76 -11.60
N PHE A 480 1.00 -22.26 -11.06
CA PHE A 480 1.17 -22.53 -9.62
C PHE A 480 0.93 -21.31 -8.73
N ASP A 481 1.20 -20.10 -9.22
CA ASP A 481 0.94 -18.83 -8.52
C ASP A 481 -0.55 -18.60 -8.22
N SER A 482 -1.44 -19.24 -8.99
CA SER A 482 -2.89 -19.16 -8.82
C SER A 482 -3.46 -20.30 -7.96
N ALA A 483 -2.64 -21.09 -7.26
CA ALA A 483 -3.10 -22.22 -6.44
C ALA A 483 -4.15 -21.82 -5.38
N ILE A 484 -4.00 -20.65 -4.74
CA ILE A 484 -4.98 -20.15 -3.75
C ILE A 484 -6.30 -19.72 -4.43
N PHE A 485 -6.22 -19.23 -5.68
CA PHE A 485 -7.42 -18.95 -6.47
C PHE A 485 -8.15 -20.25 -6.79
N LEU A 486 -7.41 -21.27 -7.28
CA LEU A 486 -7.95 -22.60 -7.56
C LEU A 486 -8.55 -23.25 -6.31
N HIS A 487 -7.92 -23.13 -5.15
CA HIS A 487 -8.47 -23.62 -3.87
C HIS A 487 -9.86 -23.04 -3.58
N LYS A 488 -10.04 -21.73 -3.73
CA LYS A 488 -11.35 -21.08 -3.52
C LYS A 488 -12.36 -21.49 -4.59
N TYR A 489 -11.91 -21.66 -5.82
CA TYR A 489 -12.73 -22.13 -6.94
C TYR A 489 -13.27 -23.55 -6.68
N ILE A 490 -12.40 -24.48 -6.29
CA ILE A 490 -12.77 -25.85 -5.94
C ILE A 490 -13.67 -25.86 -4.71
N ALA A 491 -13.41 -25.03 -3.71
CA ALA A 491 -14.26 -24.92 -2.52
C ALA A 491 -15.69 -24.44 -2.89
N ALA A 492 -15.83 -23.50 -3.82
CA ALA A 492 -17.16 -23.08 -4.28
C ALA A 492 -17.95 -24.24 -4.92
N TRP A 493 -17.29 -25.05 -5.77
CA TRP A 493 -17.89 -26.25 -6.35
C TRP A 493 -18.21 -27.32 -5.30
N ALA A 494 -17.31 -27.53 -4.33
CA ALA A 494 -17.53 -28.45 -3.22
C ALA A 494 -18.78 -28.04 -2.41
N LEU A 495 -18.93 -26.75 -2.10
CA LEU A 495 -20.11 -26.22 -1.43
C LEU A 495 -21.39 -26.43 -2.25
N PHE A 496 -21.34 -26.14 -3.55
CA PHE A 496 -22.48 -26.36 -4.45
C PHE A 496 -22.96 -27.82 -4.42
N PHE A 497 -22.05 -28.78 -4.63
CA PHE A 497 -22.42 -30.19 -4.62
C PHE A 497 -22.81 -30.70 -3.22
N SER A 498 -22.23 -30.17 -2.14
CA SER A 498 -22.66 -30.46 -0.77
C SER A 498 -24.11 -30.03 -0.51
N LEU A 499 -24.52 -28.87 -1.02
CA LEU A 499 -25.91 -28.40 -0.93
C LEU A 499 -26.86 -29.30 -1.74
N VAL A 500 -26.49 -29.62 -2.99
CA VAL A 500 -27.26 -30.52 -3.85
C VAL A 500 -27.41 -31.91 -3.20
N HIS A 501 -26.33 -32.45 -2.64
CA HIS A 501 -26.32 -33.74 -1.95
C HIS A 501 -27.22 -33.72 -0.70
N THR A 502 -27.12 -32.69 0.13
CA THR A 502 -27.95 -32.54 1.35
C THR A 502 -29.43 -32.44 1.01
N VAL A 503 -29.81 -31.55 0.08
CA VAL A 503 -31.20 -31.35 -0.35
C VAL A 503 -31.75 -32.63 -0.97
N GLY A 504 -30.97 -33.28 -1.84
CA GLY A 504 -31.36 -34.54 -2.45
C GLY A 504 -31.56 -35.67 -1.43
N HIS A 505 -30.74 -35.74 -0.36
CA HIS A 505 -30.97 -36.71 0.71
C HIS A 505 -32.22 -36.39 1.52
N GLY A 506 -32.57 -35.12 1.72
CA GLY A 506 -33.85 -34.73 2.30
C GLY A 506 -35.04 -35.25 1.50
N ILE A 507 -34.98 -35.13 0.16
CA ILE A 507 -35.99 -35.67 -0.76
C ILE A 507 -36.01 -37.21 -0.70
N ASN A 508 -34.84 -37.86 -0.72
CA ASN A 508 -34.75 -39.32 -0.63
C ASN A 508 -35.34 -39.84 0.69
N PHE A 509 -35.03 -39.21 1.82
CA PHE A 509 -35.57 -39.63 3.12
C PHE A 509 -37.08 -39.43 3.19
N TYR A 510 -37.62 -38.37 2.58
CA TYR A 510 -39.06 -38.21 2.44
C TYR A 510 -39.68 -39.37 1.67
N HIS A 511 -39.16 -39.70 0.48
CA HIS A 511 -39.66 -40.82 -0.32
C HIS A 511 -39.47 -42.17 0.38
N ILE A 512 -38.31 -42.45 0.98
CA ILE A 512 -38.07 -43.72 1.69
C ILE A 512 -39.02 -43.87 2.88
N SER A 513 -39.36 -42.77 3.58
CA SER A 513 -40.25 -42.79 4.75
C SER A 513 -41.74 -43.02 4.41
N THR A 514 -42.13 -42.93 3.14
CA THR A 514 -43.51 -43.11 2.67
C THR A 514 -43.75 -44.46 1.97
N GLN A 515 -42.72 -45.29 1.83
CA GLN A 515 -42.78 -46.55 1.09
C GLN A 515 -43.18 -47.73 1.97
N ALA A 516 -43.62 -48.83 1.34
CA ALA A 516 -44.13 -50.00 2.07
C ALA A 516 -42.99 -50.74 2.83
N PRO A 517 -43.26 -51.35 4.01
CA PRO A 517 -42.24 -52.03 4.81
C PRO A 517 -41.49 -53.15 4.07
N GLY A 518 -42.15 -53.83 3.12
CA GLY A 518 -41.55 -54.89 2.31
C GLY A 518 -40.43 -54.38 1.39
N ASP A 519 -40.64 -53.22 0.75
CA ASP A 519 -39.68 -52.59 -0.14
C ASP A 519 -38.44 -52.08 0.63
N LEU A 520 -38.66 -51.51 1.81
CA LEU A 520 -37.61 -51.08 2.73
C LEU A 520 -36.75 -52.26 3.22
N THR A 521 -37.38 -53.39 3.55
CA THR A 521 -36.66 -54.60 4.01
C THR A 521 -35.81 -55.20 2.89
N CYS A 522 -36.26 -55.10 1.63
CA CYS A 522 -35.50 -55.57 0.46
C CYS A 522 -34.26 -54.71 0.18
N LEU A 523 -34.39 -53.38 0.23
CA LEU A 523 -33.29 -52.45 -0.09
C LEU A 523 -32.35 -52.18 1.08
N PHE A 524 -32.85 -52.15 2.31
CA PHE A 524 -32.12 -51.73 3.50
C PHE A 524 -32.15 -52.79 4.60
N ARG A 525 -31.92 -54.06 4.24
CA ARG A 525 -31.98 -55.22 5.14
C ARG A 525 -31.16 -55.08 6.43
N ASP A 526 -30.01 -54.41 6.34
CA ASP A 526 -29.09 -54.20 7.47
C ASP A 526 -29.53 -53.06 8.40
N TYR A 527 -30.47 -52.22 7.95
CA TYR A 527 -30.95 -51.04 8.69
C TYR A 527 -32.39 -51.21 9.16
N PHE A 528 -33.25 -51.86 8.37
CA PHE A 528 -34.65 -52.03 8.69
C PHE A 528 -35.07 -53.51 8.58
N ARG A 529 -35.75 -53.99 9.62
CA ARG A 529 -36.51 -55.25 9.61
C ARG A 529 -37.99 -54.90 9.74
N SER A 530 -38.85 -55.57 8.97
CA SER A 530 -40.28 -55.30 8.92
C SER A 530 -40.93 -55.29 10.31
N THR A 531 -41.46 -54.13 10.71
CA THR A 531 -42.29 -53.89 11.88
C THR A 531 -43.52 -53.07 11.47
N ASP A 532 -44.53 -52.97 12.35
CA ASP A 532 -45.75 -52.19 12.10
C ASP A 532 -45.50 -50.66 12.03
N VAL A 533 -44.29 -50.20 12.36
CA VAL A 533 -43.92 -48.79 12.40
C VAL A 533 -42.85 -48.49 11.34
N LEU A 534 -43.22 -47.68 10.34
CA LEU A 534 -42.30 -47.23 9.31
C LEU A 534 -41.26 -46.23 9.85
N PRO A 535 -39.97 -46.36 9.49
CA PRO A 535 -38.92 -45.44 9.93
C PRO A 535 -39.17 -44.07 9.29
N LYS A 536 -39.44 -43.07 10.13
CA LYS A 536 -39.66 -41.69 9.70
C LYS A 536 -38.34 -40.96 9.54
N PHE A 537 -38.39 -39.72 9.06
CA PHE A 537 -37.22 -38.87 8.83
C PHE A 537 -36.24 -38.81 10.02
N HIS A 538 -36.71 -38.80 11.26
CA HIS A 538 -35.84 -38.74 12.45
C HIS A 538 -34.93 -39.97 12.57
N TYR A 539 -35.42 -41.15 12.23
CA TYR A 539 -34.64 -42.40 12.24
C TYR A 539 -33.48 -42.28 11.26
N TRP A 540 -33.77 -41.93 10.01
CA TRP A 540 -32.76 -41.77 8.96
C TRP A 540 -31.74 -40.68 9.27
N CYS A 541 -32.17 -39.59 9.91
CA CYS A 541 -31.31 -38.45 10.25
C CYS A 541 -30.43 -38.70 11.49
N TRP A 542 -30.95 -39.30 12.55
CA TRP A 542 -30.29 -39.36 13.86
C TRP A 542 -29.86 -40.75 14.30
N GLU A 543 -30.55 -41.81 13.85
CA GLU A 543 -30.27 -43.19 14.26
C GLU A 543 -29.39 -43.95 13.27
N THR A 544 -29.21 -43.42 12.05
CA THR A 544 -28.23 -43.96 11.11
C THR A 544 -26.89 -43.22 11.20
N ILE A 545 -25.79 -43.97 11.08
CA ILE A 545 -24.44 -43.38 11.05
C ILE A 545 -24.29 -42.36 9.92
N THR A 546 -24.85 -42.64 8.74
CA THR A 546 -24.81 -41.77 7.57
C THR A 546 -25.55 -40.46 7.83
N GLY A 547 -26.76 -40.50 8.43
CA GLY A 547 -27.51 -39.31 8.78
C GLY A 547 -26.81 -38.46 9.83
N PHE A 548 -26.43 -39.07 10.96
CA PHE A 548 -25.85 -38.35 12.09
C PHE A 548 -24.53 -37.67 11.72
N THR A 549 -23.64 -38.39 11.04
CA THR A 549 -22.38 -37.82 10.52
C THR A 549 -22.61 -36.76 9.46
N GLY A 550 -23.64 -36.90 8.62
CA GLY A 550 -24.02 -35.90 7.61
C GLY A 550 -24.41 -34.57 8.23
N VAL A 551 -25.19 -34.59 9.32
CA VAL A 551 -25.56 -33.37 10.07
C VAL A 551 -24.32 -32.71 10.69
N LEU A 552 -23.44 -33.49 11.33
CA LEU A 552 -22.20 -32.98 11.90
C LEU A 552 -21.26 -32.38 10.84
N LEU A 553 -21.16 -33.02 9.67
CA LEU A 553 -20.41 -32.50 8.52
C LEU A 553 -20.97 -31.17 8.05
N LEU A 554 -22.29 -31.03 7.96
CA LEU A 554 -22.94 -29.79 7.54
C LEU A 554 -22.69 -28.65 8.53
N LEU A 555 -22.77 -28.91 9.84
CA LEU A 555 -22.46 -27.93 10.89
C LEU A 555 -20.99 -27.50 10.84
N ASN A 556 -20.07 -28.45 10.71
CA ASN A 556 -18.64 -28.16 10.61
C ASN A 556 -18.31 -27.37 9.32
N MET A 557 -18.87 -27.79 8.18
CA MET A 557 -18.75 -27.09 6.91
C MET A 557 -19.28 -25.66 7.01
N ALA A 558 -20.47 -25.45 7.57
CA ALA A 558 -21.04 -24.11 7.74
C ALA A 558 -20.11 -23.20 8.54
N ALA A 559 -19.54 -23.70 9.64
CA ALA A 559 -18.57 -22.94 10.44
C ALA A 559 -17.29 -22.59 9.65
N ILE A 560 -16.76 -23.52 8.84
CA ILE A 560 -15.59 -23.24 7.98
C ILE A 560 -15.91 -22.16 6.95
N TYR A 561 -17.02 -22.29 6.22
CA TYR A 561 -17.35 -21.38 5.12
C TYR A 561 -17.73 -19.97 5.60
N VAL A 562 -18.51 -19.84 6.68
CA VAL A 562 -18.91 -18.53 7.24
C VAL A 562 -17.68 -17.68 7.59
N PHE A 563 -16.70 -18.27 8.27
CA PHE A 563 -15.48 -17.57 8.65
C PHE A 563 -14.46 -17.45 7.52
N ALA A 564 -14.59 -18.25 6.44
CA ALA A 564 -13.76 -18.13 5.24
C ALA A 564 -14.19 -17.01 4.28
N VAL A 565 -15.39 -16.44 4.45
CA VAL A 565 -15.86 -15.27 3.68
C VAL A 565 -14.88 -14.11 3.80
N GLN A 566 -14.70 -13.35 2.71
CA GLN A 566 -13.70 -12.28 2.61
C GLN A 566 -13.84 -11.22 3.70
N TYR A 567 -15.06 -10.90 4.14
CA TYR A 567 -15.31 -10.00 5.26
C TYR A 567 -14.78 -10.58 6.59
N ALA A 568 -15.19 -11.81 6.94
CA ALA A 568 -14.77 -12.47 8.17
C ALA A 568 -13.25 -12.71 8.23
N ARG A 569 -12.63 -13.12 7.11
CA ARG A 569 -11.17 -13.30 7.04
C ARG A 569 -10.39 -12.01 7.27
N ARG A 570 -10.93 -10.85 6.87
CA ARG A 570 -10.30 -9.53 7.06
C ARG A 570 -10.46 -9.02 8.49
N ASN A 571 -11.63 -9.19 9.09
CA ASN A 571 -11.96 -8.56 10.37
C ASN A 571 -11.79 -9.50 11.58
N VAL A 572 -11.92 -10.82 11.39
CA VAL A 572 -11.91 -11.85 12.44
C VAL A 572 -10.97 -13.00 12.04
N TYR A 573 -9.71 -12.68 11.72
CA TYR A 573 -8.74 -13.66 11.23
C TYR A 573 -8.49 -14.83 12.21
N LYS A 574 -8.51 -14.59 13.53
CA LYS A 574 -8.40 -15.65 14.54
C LYS A 574 -9.55 -16.66 14.45
N GLY A 575 -10.77 -16.18 14.20
CA GLY A 575 -11.95 -17.04 13.98
C GLY A 575 -11.80 -17.88 12.72
N PHE A 576 -11.38 -17.24 11.61
CA PHE A 576 -11.04 -17.95 10.38
C PHE A 576 -10.02 -19.07 10.61
N TRP A 577 -8.90 -18.79 11.27
CA TRP A 577 -7.86 -19.79 11.47
C TRP A 577 -8.34 -20.94 12.36
N ALA A 578 -9.08 -20.62 13.43
CA ALA A 578 -9.62 -21.63 14.35
C ALA A 578 -10.62 -22.56 13.66
N THR A 579 -11.60 -22.03 12.91
CA THR A 579 -12.60 -22.87 12.24
C THR A 579 -11.99 -23.61 11.06
N HIS A 580 -11.14 -22.97 10.26
CA HIS A 580 -10.52 -23.62 9.10
C HIS A 580 -9.58 -24.77 9.50
N ASN A 581 -8.93 -24.71 10.68
CA ASN A 581 -8.11 -25.80 11.20
C ASN A 581 -8.91 -27.02 11.71
N THR A 582 -10.24 -26.98 11.65
CA THR A 582 -11.09 -28.15 11.95
C THR A 582 -11.24 -29.11 10.76
N TYR A 583 -10.56 -28.85 9.64
CA TYR A 583 -10.56 -29.75 8.47
C TYR A 583 -10.16 -31.21 8.76
N PRO A 584 -9.26 -31.56 9.72
CA PRO A 584 -8.99 -32.97 10.01
C PRO A 584 -10.22 -33.68 10.57
N PHE A 585 -10.99 -32.98 11.41
CA PHE A 585 -12.26 -33.48 11.93
C PHE A 585 -13.29 -33.67 10.81
N PHE A 586 -13.35 -32.75 9.84
CA PHE A 586 -14.18 -32.88 8.64
C PHE A 586 -13.86 -34.17 7.86
N TYR A 587 -12.57 -34.46 7.60
CA TYR A 587 -12.20 -35.67 6.85
C TYR A 587 -12.47 -36.96 7.63
N ILE A 588 -12.25 -36.98 8.94
CA ILE A 588 -12.60 -38.12 9.80
C ILE A 588 -14.11 -38.40 9.70
N LEU A 589 -14.94 -37.37 9.84
CA LEU A 589 -16.39 -37.52 9.68
C LEU A 589 -16.79 -37.96 8.27
N THR A 590 -16.09 -37.51 7.22
CA THR A 590 -16.37 -37.92 5.83
C THR A 590 -16.10 -39.41 5.61
N VAL A 591 -15.04 -39.95 6.19
CA VAL A 591 -14.75 -41.40 6.16
C VAL A 591 -15.83 -42.18 6.91
N LEU A 592 -16.22 -41.73 8.10
CA LEU A 592 -17.29 -42.36 8.89
C LEU A 592 -18.65 -42.28 8.18
N HIS A 593 -18.93 -41.17 7.49
CA HIS A 593 -20.18 -40.97 6.76
C HIS A 593 -20.39 -42.02 5.66
N GLY A 594 -19.35 -42.36 4.90
CA GLY A 594 -19.41 -43.41 3.88
C GLY A 594 -19.39 -44.84 4.45
N SER A 595 -18.96 -45.02 5.71
CA SER A 595 -18.82 -46.36 6.33
C SER A 595 -20.15 -47.05 6.60
N GLY A 596 -21.24 -46.28 6.66
CA GLY A 596 -22.60 -46.79 6.83
C GLY A 596 -23.20 -47.48 5.60
N ARG A 597 -22.45 -47.71 4.52
CA ARG A 597 -22.79 -48.60 3.38
C ARG A 597 -24.26 -48.58 2.90
N LEU A 598 -24.95 -47.45 3.05
CA LEU A 598 -26.41 -47.40 2.97
C LEU A 598 -26.92 -47.65 1.55
N VAL A 599 -26.17 -47.19 0.54
CA VAL A 599 -26.53 -47.30 -0.88
C VAL A 599 -25.45 -48.02 -1.70
N GLN A 600 -24.19 -47.83 -1.32
CA GLN A 600 -23.04 -48.47 -1.94
C GLN A 600 -21.87 -48.52 -0.97
N GLU A 601 -20.84 -49.27 -1.35
CA GLU A 601 -19.56 -49.29 -0.65
C GLU A 601 -18.90 -47.90 -0.61
N PRO A 602 -18.10 -47.63 0.44
CA PRO A 602 -17.40 -46.35 0.57
C PRO A 602 -16.38 -46.20 -0.56
N PHE A 603 -16.55 -45.20 -1.42
CA PHE A 603 -15.61 -44.93 -2.52
C PHE A 603 -14.63 -43.79 -2.21
N PHE A 604 -14.83 -43.09 -1.10
CA PHE A 604 -14.08 -41.88 -0.78
C PHE A 604 -12.57 -42.11 -0.71
N TYR A 605 -12.13 -43.26 -0.20
CA TYR A 605 -10.70 -43.57 -0.06
C TYR A 605 -9.96 -43.62 -1.40
N TYR A 606 -10.62 -44.00 -2.51
CA TYR A 606 -10.00 -43.98 -3.84
C TYR A 606 -9.59 -42.57 -4.27
N PHE A 607 -10.42 -41.56 -3.94
CA PHE A 607 -10.12 -40.16 -4.23
C PHE A 607 -9.17 -39.54 -3.19
N PHE A 608 -9.29 -39.97 -1.93
CA PHE A 608 -8.67 -39.30 -0.79
C PHE A 608 -7.23 -39.75 -0.51
N LEU A 609 -6.90 -41.03 -0.71
CA LEU A 609 -5.64 -41.61 -0.21
C LEU A 609 -4.40 -40.92 -0.82
N GLY A 610 -4.36 -40.76 -2.16
CA GLY A 610 -3.25 -40.10 -2.85
C GLY A 610 -3.02 -38.66 -2.38
N PRO A 611 -4.04 -37.77 -2.47
CA PRO A 611 -3.96 -36.41 -1.95
C PRO A 611 -3.61 -36.31 -0.47
N CYS A 612 -4.14 -37.22 0.36
CA CYS A 612 -3.86 -37.24 1.79
C CYS A 612 -2.38 -37.57 2.07
N VAL A 613 -1.82 -38.59 1.41
CA VAL A 613 -0.41 -38.95 1.53
C VAL A 613 0.49 -37.81 1.06
N LEU A 614 0.19 -37.21 -0.10
CA LEU A 614 0.96 -36.07 -0.61
C LEU A 614 0.94 -34.89 0.37
N PHE A 615 -0.23 -34.56 0.92
CA PHE A 615 -0.38 -33.49 1.90
C PHE A 615 0.35 -33.81 3.21
N ALA A 616 0.27 -35.05 3.70
CA ALA A 616 0.97 -35.48 4.90
C ALA A 616 2.50 -35.36 4.72
N LEU A 617 3.05 -35.82 3.59
CA LEU A 617 4.46 -35.65 3.26
C LEU A 617 4.87 -34.17 3.19
N ASP A 618 4.06 -33.32 2.53
CA ASP A 618 4.30 -31.87 2.46
C ASP A 618 4.32 -31.22 3.86
N ARG A 619 3.42 -31.65 4.75
CA ARG A 619 3.38 -31.20 6.16
C ARG A 619 4.57 -31.73 6.96
N LEU A 620 5.00 -32.98 6.76
CA LEU A 620 6.18 -33.55 7.40
C LEU A 620 7.45 -32.81 6.99
N VAL A 621 7.61 -32.49 5.69
CA VAL A 621 8.71 -31.63 5.21
C VAL A 621 8.66 -30.28 5.91
N THR A 622 7.48 -29.67 6.02
CA THR A 622 7.31 -28.39 6.74
C THR A 622 7.70 -28.49 8.22
N ALA A 623 7.34 -29.58 8.89
CA ALA A 623 7.65 -29.82 10.30
C ALA A 623 9.14 -30.16 10.52
N SER A 624 9.78 -30.82 9.56
CA SER A 624 11.21 -31.16 9.60
C SER A 624 12.12 -29.95 9.45
N ARG A 625 11.63 -28.85 8.86
CA ARG A 625 12.42 -27.62 8.71
C ARG A 625 12.66 -26.96 10.07
N LYS A 626 13.94 -26.80 10.40
CA LYS A 626 14.38 -26.16 11.63
C LYS A 626 13.97 -24.69 11.62
N LYS A 627 13.10 -24.29 12.55
CA LYS A 627 12.78 -22.88 12.79
C LYS A 627 13.99 -22.22 13.42
N VAL A 628 14.66 -21.32 12.70
CA VAL A 628 15.81 -20.58 13.24
C VAL A 628 15.28 -19.31 13.89
N GLU A 629 15.45 -19.20 15.21
CA GLU A 629 15.17 -17.95 15.93
C GLU A 629 16.36 -17.01 15.77
N ILE A 630 16.11 -15.79 15.28
CA ILE A 630 17.13 -14.78 15.00
C ILE A 630 16.79 -13.48 15.71
N ALA A 631 17.83 -12.86 16.28
CA ALA A 631 17.72 -11.53 16.86
C ALA A 631 17.66 -10.46 15.77
N VAL A 632 16.73 -9.51 15.94
CA VAL A 632 16.67 -8.29 15.13
C VAL A 632 17.72 -7.33 15.66
N ILE A 633 18.56 -6.81 14.76
CA ILE A 633 19.63 -5.85 15.08
C ILE A 633 19.03 -4.45 15.19
N ASN A 634 18.25 -4.06 14.19
CA ASN A 634 17.62 -2.76 14.11
C ASN A 634 16.23 -2.88 13.47
N ALA A 635 15.29 -2.06 13.92
CA ALA A 635 13.97 -1.94 13.32
C ALA A 635 13.61 -0.46 13.22
N GLU A 636 13.35 0.00 12.01
CA GLU A 636 13.03 1.40 11.72
C GLU A 636 11.62 1.52 11.17
N LEU A 637 10.89 2.50 11.71
CA LEU A 637 9.56 2.86 11.23
C LEU A 637 9.68 3.95 10.17
N LEU A 638 9.84 3.52 8.93
CA LEU A 638 9.90 4.43 7.79
C LEU A 638 8.54 5.11 7.55
N PRO A 639 8.54 6.28 6.87
CA PRO A 639 7.33 6.93 6.41
C PRO A 639 6.46 6.02 5.54
N SER A 640 5.21 6.44 5.32
CA SER A 640 4.27 5.69 4.49
C SER A 640 4.06 4.23 4.95
N ASP A 641 3.94 3.99 6.25
CA ASP A 641 3.57 2.67 6.80
C ASP A 641 4.51 1.50 6.41
N VAL A 642 5.81 1.76 6.22
CA VAL A 642 6.82 0.73 5.94
C VAL A 642 7.70 0.50 7.17
N THR A 643 7.89 -0.75 7.55
CA THR A 643 8.82 -1.13 8.63
C THR A 643 10.03 -1.81 8.02
N ALA A 644 11.21 -1.22 8.20
CA ALA A 644 12.49 -1.81 7.81
C ALA A 644 13.05 -2.62 8.99
N ILE A 645 13.30 -3.91 8.76
CA ILE A 645 13.84 -4.83 9.77
C ILE A 645 15.19 -5.33 9.30
N HIS A 646 16.23 -5.10 10.10
CA HIS A 646 17.58 -5.57 9.89
C HIS A 646 17.89 -6.73 10.84
N ILE A 647 18.28 -7.86 10.28
CA ILE A 647 18.40 -9.14 10.96
C ILE A 647 19.83 -9.64 10.79
N LYS A 648 20.41 -10.23 11.83
CA LYS A 648 21.73 -10.87 11.70
C LYS A 648 21.65 -12.06 10.76
N ARG A 649 22.50 -12.12 9.74
CA ARG A 649 22.55 -13.27 8.83
C ARG A 649 23.06 -14.52 9.57
N PRO A 650 22.35 -15.66 9.50
CA PRO A 650 22.89 -16.93 10.00
C PRO A 650 24.13 -17.36 9.21
N SER A 651 25.08 -18.03 9.86
CA SER A 651 26.37 -18.40 9.25
C SER A 651 26.23 -19.25 7.98
N ASN A 652 25.21 -20.12 7.94
CA ASN A 652 24.97 -21.05 6.82
C ASN A 652 23.82 -20.59 5.92
N PHE A 653 23.51 -19.29 5.91
CA PHE A 653 22.41 -18.74 5.12
C PHE A 653 22.94 -18.17 3.81
N GLU A 654 22.95 -18.98 2.76
CA GLU A 654 23.26 -18.54 1.39
C GLU A 654 21.98 -18.28 0.62
N TYR A 655 21.92 -17.15 -0.09
CA TYR A 655 20.78 -16.77 -0.90
C TYR A 655 21.23 -15.97 -2.12
N LYS A 656 20.36 -15.89 -3.14
CA LYS A 656 20.53 -15.07 -4.34
C LYS A 656 19.62 -13.85 -4.28
N SER A 657 20.03 -12.75 -4.89
CA SER A 657 19.23 -11.53 -5.00
C SER A 657 17.89 -11.81 -5.67
N GLY A 658 16.83 -11.23 -5.13
CA GLY A 658 15.45 -11.47 -5.56
C GLY A 658 14.74 -12.61 -4.82
N GLN A 659 15.46 -13.44 -4.06
CA GLN A 659 14.83 -14.46 -3.20
C GLN A 659 14.09 -13.84 -2.01
N TRP A 660 13.13 -14.59 -1.48
CA TRP A 660 12.30 -14.19 -0.35
C TRP A 660 12.38 -15.20 0.79
N VAL A 661 11.93 -14.77 1.96
CA VAL A 661 11.93 -15.56 3.20
C VAL A 661 10.57 -15.50 3.84
N ARG A 662 10.23 -16.50 4.65
CA ARG A 662 9.09 -16.45 5.55
C ARG A 662 9.57 -16.03 6.92
N ILE A 663 8.86 -15.09 7.53
CA ILE A 663 9.10 -14.68 8.91
C ILE A 663 7.88 -14.94 9.78
N ALA A 664 8.11 -15.26 11.05
CA ALA A 664 7.10 -15.25 12.10
C ALA A 664 7.61 -14.47 13.30
N CYS A 665 6.73 -13.72 13.96
CA CYS A 665 7.05 -12.97 15.18
C CYS A 665 6.44 -13.71 16.38
N PRO A 666 7.25 -14.31 17.28
CA PRO A 666 6.77 -15.05 18.44
C PRO A 666 5.83 -14.25 19.35
N VAL A 667 6.02 -12.93 19.44
CA VAL A 667 5.19 -12.01 20.23
C VAL A 667 3.76 -11.92 19.70
N LEU A 668 3.57 -12.06 18.38
CA LEU A 668 2.24 -12.04 17.75
C LEU A 668 1.64 -13.45 17.65
N SER A 669 2.40 -14.36 17.03
CA SER A 669 2.03 -15.75 16.81
C SER A 669 3.25 -16.54 16.36
N SER A 670 3.54 -17.65 17.04
CA SER A 670 4.65 -18.56 16.70
C SER A 670 4.36 -19.47 15.49
N SER A 671 3.11 -19.54 15.04
CA SER A 671 2.66 -20.43 13.95
C SER A 671 2.30 -19.70 12.66
N GLU A 672 2.28 -18.36 12.67
CA GLU A 672 1.86 -17.55 11.52
C GLU A 672 3.08 -16.99 10.76
N PHE A 673 3.43 -17.68 9.67
CA PHE A 673 4.54 -17.30 8.79
C PHE A 673 4.05 -16.50 7.58
N HIS A 674 4.70 -15.36 7.32
CA HIS A 674 4.41 -14.47 6.20
C HIS A 674 5.62 -14.30 5.28
N PRO A 675 5.44 -14.33 3.95
CA PRO A 675 6.54 -14.19 2.98
C PRO A 675 6.92 -12.73 2.76
N PHE A 676 8.23 -12.45 2.71
CA PHE A 676 8.80 -11.14 2.35
C PHE A 676 10.10 -11.30 1.58
N THR A 677 10.26 -10.51 0.52
CA THR A 677 11.48 -10.46 -0.29
C THR A 677 12.65 -9.85 0.49
N LEU A 678 13.83 -10.44 0.34
CA LEU A 678 15.05 -9.88 0.92
C LEU A 678 15.47 -8.65 0.10
N SER A 679 15.51 -7.48 0.74
CA SER A 679 16.00 -6.24 0.12
C SER A 679 17.51 -6.10 0.19
N SER A 680 18.17 -6.88 1.06
CA SER A 680 19.64 -6.93 1.18
C SER A 680 20.25 -7.72 0.03
N ALA A 681 21.44 -7.33 -0.41
CA ALA A 681 22.19 -8.10 -1.39
C ALA A 681 22.95 -9.29 -0.75
N PRO A 682 23.19 -10.39 -1.50
CA PRO A 682 23.85 -11.61 -0.98
C PRO A 682 25.23 -11.42 -0.35
N HIS A 683 25.92 -10.33 -0.65
CA HIS A 683 27.24 -10.01 -0.09
C HIS A 683 27.14 -9.24 1.24
N GLU A 684 25.97 -8.75 1.62
CA GLU A 684 25.77 -8.04 2.89
C GLU A 684 25.86 -9.01 4.09
N LYS A 685 26.40 -8.49 5.20
CA LYS A 685 26.55 -9.25 6.47
C LYS A 685 25.21 -9.44 7.20
N ASN A 686 24.24 -8.56 6.95
CA ASN A 686 22.93 -8.57 7.59
C ASN A 686 21.85 -8.71 6.52
N LEU A 687 20.72 -9.32 6.91
CA LEU A 687 19.54 -9.41 6.07
C LEU A 687 18.63 -8.21 6.32
N SER A 688 18.07 -7.61 5.27
CA SER A 688 17.08 -6.53 5.41
C SER A 688 15.74 -6.90 4.78
N LEU A 689 14.65 -6.49 5.43
CA LEU A 689 13.27 -6.68 4.98
C LEU A 689 12.52 -5.35 5.08
N HIS A 690 11.83 -4.96 4.00
CA HIS A 690 10.95 -3.79 3.97
C HIS A 690 9.49 -4.23 3.92
N ILE A 691 8.79 -4.07 5.04
CA ILE A 691 7.45 -4.64 5.25
C ILE A 691 6.41 -3.52 5.27
N ARG A 692 5.49 -3.53 4.30
CA ARG A 692 4.37 -2.58 4.24
C ARG A 692 3.20 -3.00 5.14
N ALA A 693 2.63 -2.07 5.90
CA ALA A 693 1.53 -2.33 6.84
C ALA A 693 0.14 -2.46 6.18
N VAL A 694 -0.06 -3.48 5.36
CA VAL A 694 -1.30 -3.71 4.57
C VAL A 694 -2.40 -4.49 5.31
N GLY A 695 -2.03 -5.39 6.22
CA GLY A 695 -2.96 -6.29 6.92
C GLY A 695 -2.82 -6.26 8.45
N PRO A 696 -3.68 -7.01 9.17
CA PRO A 696 -3.65 -7.07 10.63
C PRO A 696 -2.29 -7.51 11.18
N TRP A 697 -1.71 -8.55 10.60
CA TRP A 697 -0.40 -9.07 11.03
C TRP A 697 0.72 -8.04 10.83
N THR A 698 0.84 -7.44 9.64
CA THR A 698 1.88 -6.43 9.34
C THR A 698 1.70 -5.14 10.14
N ARG A 699 0.46 -4.71 10.42
CA ARG A 699 0.17 -3.54 11.27
C ARG A 699 0.52 -3.83 12.73
N ASN A 700 0.21 -5.03 13.21
CA ASN A 700 0.60 -5.44 14.55
C ASN A 700 2.12 -5.61 14.67
N LEU A 701 2.79 -6.12 13.63
CA LEU A 701 4.26 -6.17 13.58
C LEU A 701 4.85 -4.77 13.70
N ARG A 702 4.34 -3.80 12.93
CA ARG A 702 4.74 -2.39 13.02
C ARG A 702 4.58 -1.83 14.44
N ARG A 703 3.46 -2.11 15.12
CA ARG A 703 3.22 -1.70 16.51
C ARG A 703 4.16 -2.37 17.52
N VAL A 704 4.50 -3.64 17.29
CA VAL A 704 5.43 -4.39 18.16
C VAL A 704 6.84 -3.81 18.09
N TYR A 705 7.27 -3.36 16.91
CA TYR A 705 8.53 -2.66 16.70
C TYR A 705 8.44 -1.14 16.90
N ASP A 706 7.34 -0.64 17.44
CA ASP A 706 7.18 0.79 17.70
C ASP A 706 8.07 1.21 18.88
N PRO A 707 8.97 2.20 18.70
CA PRO A 707 9.82 2.70 19.77
C PRO A 707 9.04 3.18 21.00
N THR A 708 7.78 3.59 20.84
CA THR A 708 6.91 4.01 21.95
C THR A 708 6.43 2.84 22.82
N VAL A 709 6.34 1.64 22.24
CA VAL A 709 5.84 0.42 22.89
C VAL A 709 6.96 -0.39 23.53
N ILE A 710 8.15 -0.42 22.94
CA ILE A 710 9.30 -1.19 23.44
C ILE A 710 9.88 -0.51 24.70
N ARG A 711 9.61 -1.08 25.89
CA ARG A 711 10.02 -0.54 27.22
C ARG A 711 11.33 -1.17 27.74
N ASP A 712 12.48 -0.90 27.11
CA ASP A 712 13.80 -1.38 27.57
C ASP A 712 14.09 -2.89 27.42
N HIS A 713 13.29 -3.62 26.64
CA HIS A 713 13.62 -4.98 26.24
C HIS A 713 14.34 -5.01 24.90
N ALA A 714 15.28 -5.96 24.76
CA ALA A 714 15.88 -6.32 23.48
C ALA A 714 14.80 -6.46 22.41
N LEU A 715 15.10 -6.01 21.19
CA LEU A 715 14.17 -6.09 20.06
C LEU A 715 13.58 -7.50 19.95
N PRO A 716 12.25 -7.64 19.75
CA PRO A 716 11.62 -8.93 19.61
C PRO A 716 12.36 -9.80 18.59
N LYS A 717 12.62 -11.06 18.94
CA LYS A 717 13.23 -12.02 18.01
C LYS A 717 12.21 -12.41 16.95
N ILE A 718 12.68 -12.96 15.84
CA ILE A 718 11.84 -13.50 14.76
C ILE A 718 12.29 -14.90 14.38
N TYR A 719 11.36 -15.72 13.89
CA TYR A 719 11.69 -16.94 13.19
C TYR A 719 11.90 -16.63 11.72
N LEU A 720 13.01 -17.12 11.16
CA LEU A 720 13.32 -17.06 9.73
C LEU A 720 13.23 -18.45 9.12
N ASP A 721 12.55 -18.54 7.99
CA ASP A 721 12.40 -19.76 7.18
C ASP A 721 12.65 -19.40 5.71
N GLY A 722 13.58 -20.10 5.05
CA GLY A 722 14.03 -19.79 3.68
C GLY A 722 15.54 -19.99 3.50
N PRO A 723 16.11 -19.51 2.38
CA PRO A 723 15.47 -18.71 1.32
C PRO A 723 14.53 -19.52 0.41
N TYR A 724 13.64 -18.81 -0.26
CA TYR A 724 12.66 -19.33 -1.21
C TYR A 724 12.67 -18.50 -2.50
N GLY A 725 12.23 -19.13 -3.60
CA GLY A 725 12.15 -18.51 -4.92
C GLY A 725 13.41 -18.79 -5.75
N GLU A 726 13.24 -18.81 -7.07
CA GLU A 726 14.36 -18.94 -7.98
C GLU A 726 15.02 -17.57 -8.17
N GLY A 727 16.34 -17.52 -7.99
CA GLY A 727 17.13 -16.34 -8.34
C GLY A 727 17.34 -16.31 -9.84
N HIS A 728 16.26 -16.19 -10.64
CA HIS A 728 16.27 -15.98 -12.09
C HIS A 728 16.97 -14.65 -12.41
N GLN A 729 18.29 -14.65 -12.22
CA GLN A 729 19.17 -13.52 -12.39
C GLN A 729 19.75 -13.53 -13.80
N ASP A 730 19.01 -13.96 -14.80
CA ASP A 730 19.57 -14.20 -16.14
C ASP A 730 20.06 -12.92 -16.83
N TRP A 731 19.88 -11.74 -16.21
CA TRP A 731 20.41 -10.46 -16.64
C TRP A 731 21.93 -10.47 -16.89
N TYR A 732 22.71 -11.31 -16.19
CA TYR A 732 24.16 -11.40 -16.43
C TYR A 732 24.52 -12.11 -17.73
N ARG A 733 23.57 -12.85 -18.35
CA ARG A 733 23.77 -13.59 -19.60
C ARG A 733 23.68 -12.69 -20.84
N PHE A 734 23.16 -11.48 -20.68
CA PHE A 734 22.97 -10.51 -21.76
C PHE A 734 23.98 -9.37 -21.62
N GLU A 735 24.53 -8.91 -22.75
CA GLU A 735 25.43 -7.74 -22.76
C GLU A 735 24.70 -6.48 -22.30
N VAL A 736 23.42 -6.34 -22.67
CA VAL A 736 22.56 -5.24 -22.23
C VAL A 736 21.25 -5.81 -21.67
N SER A 737 20.92 -5.42 -20.45
CA SER A 737 19.73 -5.86 -19.73
C SER A 737 18.82 -4.68 -19.36
N VAL A 738 17.51 -4.83 -19.53
CA VAL A 738 16.48 -3.86 -19.15
C VAL A 738 15.64 -4.46 -18.02
N LEU A 739 15.73 -3.89 -16.83
CA LEU A 739 15.02 -4.29 -15.64
C LEU A 739 13.82 -3.36 -15.44
N VAL A 740 12.59 -3.87 -15.53
CA VAL A 740 11.36 -3.09 -15.37
C VAL A 740 10.65 -3.49 -14.08
N GLY A 741 10.68 -2.60 -13.09
CA GLY A 741 10.06 -2.81 -11.78
C GLY A 741 8.82 -1.96 -11.58
N GLY A 742 7.75 -2.54 -11.04
CA GLY A 742 6.55 -1.77 -10.72
C GLY A 742 5.78 -2.23 -9.50
N GLY A 743 5.20 -1.25 -8.79
CA GLY A 743 4.43 -1.50 -7.56
C GLY A 743 5.24 -2.29 -6.52
N ILE A 744 4.62 -3.33 -5.92
CA ILE A 744 5.30 -4.20 -4.94
C ILE A 744 6.47 -5.01 -5.53
N GLY A 745 6.50 -5.19 -6.86
CA GLY A 745 7.55 -5.92 -7.56
C GLY A 745 8.89 -5.17 -7.63
N ILE A 746 8.99 -4.00 -6.98
CA ILE A 746 10.22 -3.22 -6.89
C ILE A 746 11.18 -3.73 -5.82
N THR A 747 10.67 -4.34 -4.75
CA THR A 747 11.47 -4.80 -3.61
C THR A 747 12.59 -5.80 -3.97
N PRO A 748 12.36 -6.79 -4.85
CA PRO A 748 13.42 -7.69 -5.32
C PRO A 748 14.53 -6.96 -6.05
N PHE A 749 14.18 -5.93 -6.83
CA PHE A 749 15.17 -5.15 -7.57
C PHE A 749 16.14 -4.43 -6.65
N ALA A 750 15.74 -3.99 -5.46
CA ALA A 750 16.68 -3.40 -4.49
C ALA A 750 17.90 -4.30 -4.22
N SER A 751 17.67 -5.59 -4.02
CA SER A 751 18.74 -6.58 -3.81
C SER A 751 19.53 -6.83 -5.10
N ILE A 752 18.85 -6.90 -6.25
CA ILE A 752 19.48 -7.12 -7.56
C ILE A 752 20.40 -5.94 -7.95
N LEU A 753 19.94 -4.71 -7.79
CA LEU A 753 20.70 -3.49 -8.13
C LEU A 753 22.01 -3.41 -7.34
N LYS A 754 21.95 -3.64 -6.03
CA LYS A 754 23.12 -3.69 -5.16
C LYS A 754 24.09 -4.81 -5.56
N ASP A 755 23.57 -5.99 -5.91
CA ASP A 755 24.40 -7.11 -6.34
C ASP A 755 25.08 -6.88 -7.70
N ILE A 756 24.39 -6.21 -8.64
CA ILE A 756 24.95 -5.81 -9.94
C ILE A 756 26.19 -4.94 -9.76
N VAL A 757 26.07 -3.85 -8.99
CA VAL A 757 27.19 -2.92 -8.78
C VAL A 757 28.35 -3.61 -8.08
N ARG A 758 28.08 -4.45 -7.07
CA ARG A 758 29.14 -5.19 -6.37
C ARG A 758 29.91 -6.14 -7.29
N ARG A 759 29.21 -6.86 -8.17
CA ARG A 759 29.81 -7.76 -9.16
C ARG A 759 30.60 -6.98 -10.21
N ALA A 760 30.16 -5.77 -10.56
CA ALA A 760 30.83 -4.94 -11.55
C ALA A 760 32.16 -4.39 -11.03
N SER A 761 32.24 -4.13 -9.72
CA SER A 761 33.49 -3.77 -9.04
C SER A 761 34.42 -4.96 -8.78
N ALA A 762 34.02 -6.20 -9.11
CA ALA A 762 34.85 -7.38 -8.89
C ALA A 762 35.89 -7.55 -10.02
N PRO A 763 37.12 -8.02 -9.74
CA PRO A 763 38.20 -8.10 -10.74
C PRO A 763 37.91 -9.01 -11.93
N ALA A 764 36.98 -9.96 -11.78
CA ALA A 764 36.66 -10.95 -12.81
C ALA A 764 35.83 -10.38 -13.98
N GLY A 765 35.29 -9.16 -13.85
CA GLY A 765 34.40 -8.55 -14.84
C GLY A 765 33.05 -9.27 -14.96
N ILE A 766 32.07 -8.62 -15.60
CA ILE A 766 30.78 -9.23 -15.95
C ILE A 766 30.61 -9.13 -17.47
N ALA A 767 29.99 -10.13 -18.09
CA ALA A 767 29.58 -10.08 -19.49
C ALA A 767 28.57 -8.95 -19.78
N CYS A 768 27.76 -8.57 -18.79
CA CYS A 768 26.81 -7.46 -18.89
C CYS A 768 27.55 -6.12 -18.85
N LYS A 769 27.49 -5.37 -19.95
CA LYS A 769 28.14 -4.07 -20.16
C LYS A 769 27.25 -2.89 -19.78
N LYS A 770 25.91 -3.05 -19.80
CA LYS A 770 24.97 -1.99 -19.44
C LYS A 770 23.65 -2.55 -18.88
N VAL A 771 23.16 -1.94 -17.81
CA VAL A 771 21.85 -2.25 -17.23
C VAL A 771 20.97 -0.99 -17.19
N TYR A 772 19.79 -1.08 -17.78
CA TYR A 772 18.75 -0.05 -17.71
C TYR A 772 17.70 -0.45 -16.70
N PHE A 773 17.52 0.34 -15.64
CA PHE A 773 16.48 0.10 -14.65
C PHE A 773 15.33 1.09 -14.83
N LEU A 774 14.16 0.58 -15.21
CA LEU A 774 12.93 1.36 -15.38
C LEU A 774 12.02 1.09 -14.18
N TRP A 775 11.93 2.05 -13.26
CA TRP A 775 11.02 1.98 -12.13
C TRP A 775 9.71 2.68 -12.46
N VAL A 776 8.62 1.91 -12.61
CA VAL A 776 7.28 2.43 -12.92
C VAL A 776 6.39 2.37 -11.69
N THR A 777 6.03 3.53 -11.14
CA THR A 777 5.15 3.61 -9.98
C THR A 777 4.09 4.69 -10.14
N ARG A 778 2.94 4.51 -9.49
CA ARG A 778 1.91 5.55 -9.47
C ARG A 778 2.40 6.74 -8.65
N THR A 779 2.83 6.49 -7.43
CA THR A 779 3.40 7.49 -6.52
C THR A 779 4.64 6.89 -5.86
N GLN A 780 5.57 7.73 -5.38
CA GLN A 780 6.72 7.26 -4.61
C GLN A 780 6.32 6.86 -3.16
N LYS A 781 5.12 7.24 -2.72
CA LYS A 781 4.56 6.86 -1.41
C LYS A 781 4.67 5.35 -1.18
N HIS A 782 5.17 4.95 -0.01
CA HIS A 782 5.48 3.56 0.40
C HIS A 782 6.77 2.96 -0.19
N PHE A 783 7.44 3.63 -1.12
CA PHE A 783 8.68 3.16 -1.74
C PHE A 783 9.78 4.22 -1.70
N GLU A 784 9.66 5.20 -0.80
CA GLU A 784 10.65 6.27 -0.58
C GLU A 784 12.03 5.68 -0.27
N TRP A 785 12.09 4.61 0.54
CA TRP A 785 13.32 3.87 0.85
C TRP A 785 14.06 3.31 -0.38
N MET A 786 13.37 3.11 -1.50
CA MET A 786 14.00 2.68 -2.75
C MET A 786 14.85 3.80 -3.35
N VAL A 787 14.49 5.06 -3.14
CA VAL A 787 15.26 6.23 -3.58
C VAL A 787 16.64 6.22 -2.90
N ASP A 788 16.67 5.96 -1.60
CA ASP A 788 17.93 5.90 -0.84
C ASP A 788 18.81 4.73 -1.34
N ILE A 789 18.22 3.58 -1.62
CA ILE A 789 18.95 2.45 -2.22
C ILE A 789 19.49 2.80 -3.61
N ILE A 790 18.70 3.45 -4.46
CA ILE A 790 19.17 3.87 -5.80
C ILE A 790 20.33 4.86 -5.65
N ARG A 791 20.27 5.76 -4.67
CA ARG A 791 21.35 6.71 -4.39
C ARG A 791 22.65 6.01 -3.98
N ASP A 792 22.56 5.02 -3.09
CA ASP A 792 23.71 4.21 -2.66
C ASP A 792 24.30 3.39 -3.83
N VAL A 793 23.43 2.87 -4.69
CA VAL A 793 23.81 2.10 -5.87
C VAL A 793 24.50 3.01 -6.89
N GLU A 794 23.95 4.20 -7.17
CA GLU A 794 24.56 5.18 -8.06
C GLU A 794 25.92 5.63 -7.55
N SER A 795 26.04 5.96 -6.25
CA SER A 795 27.30 6.43 -5.66
C SER A 795 28.41 5.37 -5.74
N SER A 796 28.03 4.10 -5.63
CA SER A 796 28.94 2.95 -5.74
C SER A 796 29.26 2.55 -7.19
N ASP A 797 28.47 3.00 -8.18
CA ASP A 797 28.66 2.67 -9.60
C ASP A 797 29.73 3.56 -10.26
N SER A 798 30.99 3.14 -10.14
CA SER A 798 32.14 3.82 -10.76
C SER A 798 32.22 3.62 -12.28
N ASN A 799 31.67 2.53 -12.79
CA ASN A 799 31.79 2.11 -14.19
C ASN A 799 30.62 2.59 -15.06
N HIS A 800 29.69 3.36 -14.50
CA HIS A 800 28.45 3.77 -15.14
C HIS A 800 27.69 2.58 -15.76
N LEU A 801 27.70 1.43 -15.09
CA LEU A 801 27.03 0.22 -15.57
C LEU A 801 25.51 0.40 -15.56
N MET A 802 24.99 1.12 -14.58
CA MET A 802 23.55 1.30 -14.36
C MET A 802 23.05 2.64 -14.89
N SER A 803 21.90 2.62 -15.56
CA SER A 803 21.10 3.80 -15.90
C SER A 803 19.71 3.62 -15.35
N THR A 804 19.34 4.42 -14.35
CA THR A 804 18.04 4.34 -13.70
C THR A 804 17.10 5.45 -14.18
N HIS A 805 15.86 5.06 -14.48
CA HIS A 805 14.80 5.95 -14.93
C HIS A 805 13.55 5.68 -14.10
N ILE A 806 13.02 6.72 -13.47
CA ILE A 806 11.85 6.62 -12.61
C ILE A 806 10.66 7.18 -13.38
N PHE A 807 9.55 6.46 -13.43
CA PHE A 807 8.32 6.88 -14.11
C PHE A 807 7.19 6.99 -13.09
N ILE A 808 6.73 8.22 -12.84
CA ILE A 808 5.60 8.53 -11.98
C ILE A 808 4.34 8.60 -12.85
N THR A 809 3.44 7.63 -12.71
CA THR A 809 2.26 7.49 -13.57
C THR A 809 0.97 8.05 -12.94
N GLN A 810 1.05 8.77 -11.82
CA GLN A 810 -0.11 9.49 -11.28
C GLN A 810 -0.58 10.55 -12.30
N PHE A 811 -1.87 10.84 -12.32
CA PHE A 811 -2.38 11.98 -13.10
C PHE A 811 -2.11 13.28 -12.35
N TYR A 812 -1.84 14.37 -13.06
CA TYR A 812 -1.59 15.69 -12.46
C TYR A 812 -2.69 16.10 -11.46
N SER A 813 -3.95 15.76 -11.75
CA SER A 813 -5.12 16.04 -10.89
C SER A 813 -5.09 15.37 -9.51
N LYS A 814 -4.23 14.36 -9.34
CA LYS A 814 -4.11 13.55 -8.12
C LYS A 814 -2.69 13.58 -7.55
N PHE A 815 -1.84 14.51 -8.00
CA PHE A 815 -0.53 14.69 -7.37
C PHE A 815 -0.71 15.14 -5.92
N ASP A 816 0.11 14.58 -5.04
CA ASP A 816 0.33 15.17 -3.72
C ASP A 816 1.35 16.31 -3.85
N LEU A 817 1.42 17.15 -2.82
CA LEU A 817 2.32 18.31 -2.82
C LEU A 817 3.79 17.89 -3.05
N ARG A 818 4.20 16.76 -2.46
CA ARG A 818 5.51 16.15 -2.70
C ARG A 818 5.77 15.84 -4.18
N THR A 819 4.83 15.19 -4.87
CA THR A 819 4.98 14.83 -6.29
C THR A 819 5.04 16.08 -7.17
N ILE A 820 4.32 17.14 -6.80
CA ILE A 820 4.38 18.43 -7.50
C ILE A 820 5.74 19.08 -7.31
N MET A 821 6.24 19.12 -6.07
CA MET A 821 7.56 19.67 -5.81
C MET A 821 8.64 18.88 -6.54
N LEU A 822 8.55 17.55 -6.53
CA LEU A 822 9.42 16.69 -7.32
C LEU A 822 9.32 17.00 -8.83
N TYR A 823 8.11 17.21 -9.37
CA TYR A 823 7.91 17.60 -10.77
C TYR A 823 8.60 18.91 -11.12
N ILE A 824 8.43 19.92 -10.27
CA ILE A 824 9.03 21.24 -10.45
C ILE A 824 10.56 21.15 -10.36
N CYS A 825 11.08 20.50 -9.30
CA CYS A 825 12.51 20.30 -9.07
C CYS A 825 13.16 19.54 -10.24
N GLU A 826 12.50 18.50 -10.73
CA GLU A 826 13.06 17.69 -11.81
C GLU A 826 13.08 18.43 -13.14
N ARG A 827 11.96 19.05 -13.53
CA ARG A 827 11.84 19.70 -14.84
C ARG A 827 12.63 21.00 -14.93
N HIS A 828 12.73 21.75 -13.84
CA HIS A 828 13.33 23.09 -13.86
C HIS A 828 14.74 23.16 -13.24
N PHE A 829 15.10 22.27 -12.31
CA PHE A 829 16.34 22.43 -11.54
C PHE A 829 17.37 21.30 -11.71
N GLN A 830 16.96 20.11 -12.15
CA GLN A 830 17.89 18.99 -12.32
C GLN A 830 18.99 19.26 -13.34
N LYS A 831 18.67 19.95 -14.45
CA LYS A 831 19.64 20.27 -15.51
C LYS A 831 20.82 21.13 -15.01
N ILE A 832 20.61 21.90 -13.94
CA ILE A 832 21.61 22.79 -13.35
C ILE A 832 22.59 22.01 -12.45
N SER A 833 22.08 21.06 -11.65
CA SER A 833 22.88 20.33 -10.65
C SER A 833 23.40 18.97 -11.14
N ARG A 834 22.94 18.48 -12.31
CA ARG A 834 23.11 17.08 -12.79
C ARG A 834 22.58 16.01 -11.82
N ARG A 835 21.96 16.45 -10.72
CA ARG A 835 21.26 15.66 -9.71
C ARG A 835 19.93 16.34 -9.42
N SER A 836 18.92 15.54 -9.13
CA SER A 836 17.63 16.04 -8.67
C SER A 836 17.82 16.74 -7.32
N LEU A 837 17.43 18.02 -7.20
CA LEU A 837 17.48 18.73 -5.92
C LEU A 837 16.54 18.13 -4.87
N PHE A 838 15.55 17.33 -5.29
CA PHE A 838 14.56 16.77 -4.37
C PHE A 838 14.88 15.33 -3.93
N THR A 839 15.55 14.55 -4.79
CA THR A 839 15.87 13.14 -4.48
C THR A 839 17.37 12.86 -4.39
N GLY A 840 18.21 13.80 -4.85
CA GLY A 840 19.67 13.67 -4.82
C GLY A 840 20.19 12.68 -5.85
N LEU A 841 19.30 12.10 -6.67
CA LEU A 841 19.62 11.12 -7.69
C LEU A 841 20.17 11.78 -8.95
N ARG A 842 21.12 11.12 -9.61
CA ARG A 842 21.49 11.43 -11.01
C ARG A 842 20.44 10.90 -11.99
N SER A 843 19.70 9.85 -11.59
CA SER A 843 18.54 9.34 -12.32
C SER A 843 17.52 10.40 -12.65
N ILE A 844 16.92 10.28 -13.84
CA ILE A 844 15.85 11.17 -14.30
C ILE A 844 14.49 10.60 -13.93
N THR A 845 13.65 11.44 -13.33
CA THR A 845 12.26 11.18 -13.00
C THR A 845 11.33 11.73 -14.10
N HIS A 846 10.70 10.81 -14.81
CA HIS A 846 9.72 11.07 -15.85
C HIS A 846 8.31 11.05 -15.27
N PHE A 847 7.43 11.91 -15.82
CA PHE A 847 6.03 11.99 -15.42
C PHE A 847 5.15 11.52 -16.56
N GLY A 848 4.45 10.40 -16.32
CA GLY A 848 3.70 9.68 -17.35
C GLY A 848 4.12 8.22 -17.47
N ARG A 849 3.49 7.53 -18.41
CA ARG A 849 3.79 6.11 -18.68
C ARG A 849 4.99 6.01 -19.62
N PRO A 850 5.90 5.03 -19.42
CA PRO A 850 7.03 4.84 -20.32
C PRO A 850 6.56 4.44 -21.72
N ASN A 851 7.11 5.07 -22.76
CA ASN A 851 6.91 4.64 -24.14
C ASN A 851 7.87 3.49 -24.45
N LEU A 852 7.53 2.28 -24.02
CA LEU A 852 8.40 1.11 -24.13
C LEU A 852 8.87 0.83 -25.57
N PRO A 853 8.03 0.91 -26.62
CA PRO A 853 8.49 0.75 -28.00
C PRO A 853 9.50 1.81 -28.45
N SER A 854 9.36 3.05 -28.00
CA SER A 854 10.33 4.09 -28.33
C SER A 854 11.63 3.92 -27.55
N ILE A 855 11.53 3.56 -26.26
CA ILE A 855 12.69 3.24 -25.42
C ILE A 855 13.50 2.11 -26.06
N PHE A 856 12.86 1.02 -26.46
CA PHE A 856 13.55 -0.12 -27.08
C PHE A 856 14.20 0.25 -28.42
N ARG A 857 13.55 1.09 -29.24
CA ARG A 857 14.18 1.64 -30.46
C ARG A 857 15.42 2.49 -30.14
N SER A 858 15.34 3.36 -29.14
CA SER A 858 16.50 4.16 -28.72
C SER A 858 17.63 3.29 -28.18
N LEU A 859 17.32 2.23 -27.43
CA LEU A 859 18.32 1.26 -26.95
C LEU A 859 19.03 0.53 -28.10
N GLN A 860 18.28 0.12 -29.12
CA GLN A 860 18.86 -0.53 -30.31
C GLN A 860 19.79 0.43 -31.07
N ARG A 861 19.45 1.72 -31.14
CA ARG A 861 20.31 2.76 -31.76
C ARG A 861 21.56 3.07 -30.91
N ALA A 862 21.42 3.06 -29.59
CA ALA A 862 22.52 3.33 -28.67
C ALA A 862 23.54 2.17 -28.60
N HIS A 863 23.09 0.94 -28.85
CA HIS A 863 23.91 -0.26 -28.80
C HIS A 863 23.79 -1.08 -30.10
N PRO A 864 24.26 -0.56 -31.25
CA PRO A 864 24.12 -1.22 -32.56
C PRO A 864 24.87 -2.57 -32.64
N GLN A 865 25.89 -2.76 -31.81
CA GLN A 865 26.69 -3.98 -31.73
C GLN A 865 25.99 -5.15 -31.00
N VAL A 866 24.87 -4.89 -30.31
CA VAL A 866 24.20 -5.90 -29.47
C VAL A 866 23.12 -6.61 -30.28
N GLY A 867 23.32 -7.90 -30.56
CA GLY A 867 22.32 -8.72 -31.26
C GLY A 867 21.12 -9.13 -30.40
N LYS A 868 21.29 -9.15 -29.06
CA LYS A 868 20.29 -9.67 -28.12
C LYS A 868 20.24 -8.87 -26.82
N PHE A 869 19.07 -8.36 -26.49
CA PHE A 869 18.76 -7.64 -25.26
C PHE A 869 17.93 -8.51 -24.32
N GLY A 870 18.28 -8.54 -23.04
CA GLY A 870 17.46 -9.20 -22.01
C GLY A 870 16.49 -8.20 -21.38
N VAL A 871 15.19 -8.49 -21.34
CA VAL A 871 14.17 -7.62 -20.74
C VAL A 871 13.46 -8.36 -19.61
N PHE A 872 13.67 -7.93 -18.38
CA PHE A 872 13.14 -8.57 -17.18
C PHE A 872 12.09 -7.67 -16.56
N SER A 873 10.85 -8.15 -16.39
CA SER A 873 9.78 -7.33 -15.81
C SER A 873 9.17 -8.00 -14.57
N CYS A 874 9.07 -7.25 -13.47
CA CYS A 874 8.36 -7.67 -12.26
C CYS A 874 7.42 -6.55 -11.77
N GLY A 875 6.13 -6.85 -11.63
CA GLY A 875 5.14 -5.89 -11.16
C GLY A 875 3.71 -6.24 -11.55
N PRO A 876 2.78 -5.26 -11.58
CA PRO A 876 1.39 -5.50 -11.95
C PRO A 876 1.27 -6.10 -13.36
N ALA A 877 0.39 -7.10 -13.52
CA ALA A 877 0.17 -7.79 -14.79
C ALA A 877 -0.07 -6.85 -16.00
N PRO A 878 -0.80 -5.73 -15.90
CA PRO A 878 -0.94 -4.80 -17.02
C PRO A 878 0.39 -4.15 -17.47
N MET A 879 1.30 -3.91 -16.53
CA MET A 879 2.61 -3.31 -16.82
C MET A 879 3.51 -4.33 -17.50
N THR A 880 3.67 -5.51 -16.90
CA THR A 880 4.53 -6.57 -17.46
C THR A 880 4.04 -7.01 -18.84
N ARG A 881 2.73 -7.08 -19.05
CA ARG A 881 2.13 -7.32 -20.36
C ARG A 881 2.49 -6.23 -21.38
N SER A 882 2.46 -4.95 -21.00
CA SER A 882 2.86 -3.86 -21.90
C SER A 882 4.34 -3.93 -22.29
N VAL A 883 5.20 -4.46 -21.40
CA VAL A 883 6.62 -4.72 -21.68
C VAL A 883 6.77 -5.86 -22.67
N GLU A 884 6.05 -6.97 -22.46
CA GLU A 884 6.03 -8.11 -23.38
C GLU A 884 5.55 -7.70 -24.77
N GLU A 885 4.41 -6.99 -24.87
CA GLU A 885 3.85 -6.53 -26.14
C GLU A 885 4.82 -5.60 -26.88
N ALA A 886 5.51 -4.71 -26.17
CA ALA A 886 6.52 -3.85 -26.76
C ALA A 886 7.75 -4.64 -27.26
N ALA A 887 8.23 -5.63 -26.50
CA ALA A 887 9.34 -6.47 -26.91
C ALA A 887 8.97 -7.33 -28.13
N GLN A 888 7.77 -7.93 -28.14
CA GLN A 888 7.27 -8.69 -29.29
C GLN A 888 7.10 -7.80 -30.53
N ALA A 889 6.63 -6.57 -30.38
CA ALA A 889 6.51 -5.62 -31.49
C ALA A 889 7.89 -5.29 -32.10
N MET A 890 8.92 -5.12 -31.27
CA MET A 890 10.29 -4.91 -31.73
C MET A 890 10.85 -6.14 -32.46
N ASN A 891 10.56 -7.35 -31.97
CA ASN A 891 11.02 -8.60 -32.57
C ASN A 891 10.38 -8.94 -33.92
N ARG A 892 9.29 -8.26 -34.32
CA ARG A 892 8.68 -8.41 -35.66
C ARG A 892 9.46 -7.68 -36.76
N GLY A 893 10.30 -6.70 -36.39
CA GLY A 893 11.14 -5.97 -37.34
C GLY A 893 12.47 -6.69 -37.62
N SER A 894 13.18 -6.25 -38.66
CA SER A 894 14.57 -6.65 -38.91
C SER A 894 15.50 -5.87 -37.99
N GLY A 895 16.02 -6.51 -36.94
CA GLY A 895 16.84 -5.85 -35.92
C GLY A 895 17.32 -6.77 -34.80
N ALA A 896 17.86 -6.17 -33.74
CA ALA A 896 18.27 -6.90 -32.54
C ALA A 896 17.04 -7.47 -31.81
N THR A 897 17.19 -8.67 -31.24
CA THR A 897 16.09 -9.35 -30.54
C THR A 897 16.00 -8.93 -29.07
N PHE A 898 14.79 -8.69 -28.58
CA PHE A 898 14.47 -8.44 -27.18
C PHE A 898 13.84 -9.70 -26.56
N GLU A 899 14.58 -10.41 -25.72
CA GLU A 899 14.06 -11.57 -25.00
C GLU A 899 13.41 -11.12 -23.71
N HIS A 900 12.08 -11.29 -23.63
CA HIS A 900 11.31 -10.91 -22.44
C HIS A 900 11.20 -12.07 -21.46
N HIS A 901 11.59 -11.80 -20.21
CA HIS A 901 11.47 -12.69 -19.07
C HIS A 901 10.48 -12.09 -18.07
N PHE A 902 9.42 -12.85 -17.78
CA PHE A 902 8.48 -12.49 -16.74
C PHE A 902 9.00 -12.99 -15.39
N GLU A 903 9.38 -12.06 -14.53
CA GLU A 903 9.92 -12.36 -13.21
C GLU A 903 8.85 -12.15 -12.14
N ASN A 904 8.57 -13.19 -11.37
CA ASN A 904 7.63 -13.14 -10.25
C ASN A 904 8.35 -13.49 -8.95
N PHE A 905 9.18 -12.54 -8.51
CA PHE A 905 9.98 -12.65 -7.29
C PHE A 905 9.14 -12.71 -6.02
#